data_AF-A0A957L681-F1
#
_entry.id   AF-A0A957L681-F1
#
_cell.length_a   1.000
_cell.length_b   1.000
_cell.length_c   1.000
_cell.angle_alpha   90.00
_cell.angle_beta   90.00
_cell.angle_gamma   90.00
#
_symmetry.space_group_name_H-M   'P 1'
#
loop_
_entity.id
_entity.type
_entity.pdbx_description
1 polymer ?
#
loop_
_entity_poly.entity_id
_entity_poly.type
_entity_poly.pdbx_seq_one_letter_code
_entity_poly.pdbx_strand_id
1 'polypeptide(L)'
;MSPRGLGSSEVESLTSYLTRLAQAHCVPVTKLAELEIAPLLNKNGTLTRTKFSNGAKNLNGWSDWTAMALTALQTLTRVEGLRALTMYPWRQVLAREKLLRPHLAWCSSCYDVWRQSEQPVYNPLLWHLDAVEICPRHQQSLCHCCPHPDCRRQLPLVNNRGQPGYCPFCQRWLGVTGEQIQVTKVDWPWQLWLTNQLAPLFSTVADLPADPSPQTLACNLATCLASASGTNDVIGLARQVGISGGVIYGCLNHAQPIRLDLLARICYQLDQPLLDLLTARADPAQVPLRRTKSQVDIEALEQKLAPFLSEMPPCPAQQVARRLGVNSCVIHHHFPAQYQQLVERYEQYRQRQLRDRNDQLADQLQAFLHSEEMPPPTLRNICRQLQMKPSTLTGACPELCRLITQRHRAYRQGRKTKAEAGLAQILAGDEAPPPSVIEAAARLGEDIKYLYKCFPELCRQITQRRSAYRPAPRVKGQPKDHPTIRCQFMAILAQAETPPPSLREVARRLDCSATTLRQRHAALCDQLKQQEAAFYQAKIADLPARLAEIVAANETSAPSLRAISHRLGVESHLLKKICPDLCYEILQRGQTERQAAKAQRKAVLDECLIPSDSPPVALTQVARSLNTSDAGLAEQFPEEGTRLVQRYQAYKAAEKQSWQSALQAALAVEQNLPPTVTQVARQLGHPDSKKLRFHFPQLCRQLGQQRQTYLANYRHTLQIRLEAILAESQSGPPPTLLAVARRLGCLETTLKRLYPEQAQTLLEQRQQFFEAKKLAAEQTLRAILADEAEPPALKTLA
;
A
#
# COMPACT_ATOMS: atom_id res chain seq x y z
N MET A 1 24.79 -10.27 23.24
CA MET A 1 23.56 -11.07 23.42
C MET A 1 23.43 -12.01 22.23
N SER A 2 23.36 -13.32 22.44
CA SER A 2 23.35 -14.29 21.32
C SER A 2 21.94 -14.49 20.73
N PRO A 3 21.82 -14.64 19.39
CA PRO A 3 20.57 -15.05 18.75
C PRO A 3 20.12 -16.44 19.21
N ARG A 4 18.81 -16.71 19.18
CA ARG A 4 18.25 -18.01 19.61
C ARG A 4 17.92 -18.90 18.42
N GLY A 5 18.02 -20.22 18.64
CA GLY A 5 17.61 -21.24 17.67
C GLY A 5 18.46 -21.29 16.38
N LEU A 6 19.68 -20.74 16.36
CA LEU A 6 20.57 -20.85 15.20
C LEU A 6 20.78 -22.33 14.83
N GLY A 7 20.74 -22.65 13.52
CA GLY A 7 20.85 -24.03 13.04
C GLY A 7 19.62 -24.90 13.28
N SER A 8 18.49 -24.32 13.72
CA SER A 8 17.24 -25.05 13.94
C SER A 8 16.06 -24.44 13.18
N SER A 9 14.96 -25.18 13.09
CA SER A 9 13.69 -24.69 12.53
C SER A 9 13.03 -23.60 13.39
N GLU A 10 13.43 -23.49 14.66
CA GLU A 10 12.97 -22.47 15.61
C GLU A 10 13.94 -21.28 15.68
N VAL A 11 14.73 -21.02 14.63
CA VAL A 11 15.62 -19.85 14.56
C VAL A 11 14.86 -18.55 14.78
N GLU A 12 15.42 -17.68 15.60
CA GLU A 12 14.86 -16.38 15.93
C GLU A 12 14.79 -15.46 14.71
N SER A 13 13.76 -14.61 14.61
CA SER A 13 13.70 -13.58 13.58
C SER A 13 14.52 -12.34 13.94
N LEU A 14 15.04 -11.61 12.95
CA LEU A 14 15.81 -10.39 13.19
C LEU A 14 15.02 -9.33 13.99
N THR A 15 13.71 -9.20 13.73
CA THR A 15 12.85 -8.27 14.50
C THR A 15 12.66 -8.71 15.96
N SER A 16 12.61 -10.02 16.23
CA SER A 16 12.60 -10.56 17.59
C SER A 16 13.93 -10.27 18.30
N TYR A 17 15.05 -10.56 17.62
CA TYR A 17 16.39 -10.30 18.13
C TYR A 17 16.55 -8.82 18.51
N LEU A 18 16.13 -7.89 17.64
CA LEU A 18 16.13 -6.45 17.92
C LEU A 18 15.27 -6.07 19.13
N THR A 19 14.09 -6.68 19.26
CA THR A 19 13.18 -6.39 20.39
C THR A 19 13.78 -6.86 21.71
N ARG A 20 14.39 -8.04 21.74
CA ARG A 20 15.08 -8.56 22.93
C ARG A 20 16.37 -7.80 23.22
N LEU A 21 17.11 -7.37 22.21
CA LEU A 21 18.29 -6.52 22.37
C LEU A 21 17.88 -5.20 23.03
N ALA A 22 16.84 -4.55 22.51
CA ALA A 22 16.31 -3.31 23.08
C ALA A 22 15.83 -3.49 24.52
N GLN A 23 15.14 -4.60 24.81
CA GLN A 23 14.73 -4.97 26.17
C GLN A 23 15.92 -5.15 27.11
N ALA A 24 16.99 -5.85 26.68
CA ALA A 24 18.19 -6.05 27.47
C ALA A 24 18.93 -4.74 27.78
N HIS A 25 18.82 -3.76 26.89
CA HIS A 25 19.38 -2.42 27.06
C HIS A 25 18.38 -1.41 27.69
N CYS A 26 17.20 -1.86 28.13
CA CYS A 26 16.16 -1.01 28.72
C CYS A 26 15.76 0.20 27.84
N VAL A 27 15.84 0.06 26.52
CA VAL A 27 15.50 1.12 25.55
C VAL A 27 14.35 0.69 24.64
N PRO A 28 13.52 1.62 24.16
CA PRO A 28 12.55 1.31 23.12
C PRO A 28 13.26 0.85 21.84
N VAL A 29 12.80 -0.25 21.23
CA VAL A 29 13.38 -0.82 19.99
C VAL A 29 13.48 0.20 18.85
N THR A 30 12.53 1.12 18.75
CA THR A 30 12.60 2.17 17.73
C THR A 30 13.61 3.26 18.04
N LYS A 31 13.94 3.48 19.31
CA LYS A 31 15.02 4.39 19.72
C LYS A 31 16.39 3.77 19.48
N LEU A 32 16.55 2.49 19.80
CA LEU A 32 17.75 1.74 19.42
C LEU A 32 17.96 1.80 17.90
N ALA A 33 16.90 1.59 17.12
CA ALA A 33 16.97 1.67 15.67
C ALA A 33 17.29 3.09 15.15
N GLU A 34 16.67 4.12 15.73
CA GLU A 34 16.85 5.52 15.33
C GLU A 34 18.24 6.06 15.69
N LEU A 35 18.76 5.71 16.86
CA LEU A 35 19.99 6.29 17.40
C LEU A 35 21.24 5.50 17.01
N GLU A 36 21.17 4.17 16.92
CA GLU A 36 22.35 3.34 16.69
C GLU A 36 22.40 2.80 15.27
N ILE A 37 21.28 2.24 14.78
CA ILE A 37 21.28 1.62 13.46
C ILE A 37 21.21 2.70 12.38
N ALA A 38 20.26 3.65 12.47
CA ALA A 38 19.99 4.61 11.40
C ALA A 38 21.19 5.50 10.98
N PRO A 39 22.11 5.92 11.88
CA PRO A 39 23.30 6.66 11.48
C PRO A 39 24.25 5.85 10.58
N LEU A 40 24.42 4.55 10.85
CA LEU A 40 25.24 3.67 10.01
C LEU A 40 24.63 3.40 8.63
N LEU A 41 23.32 3.65 8.50
CA LEU A 41 22.54 3.41 7.29
C LEU A 41 22.45 4.65 6.39
N ASN A 42 22.87 5.82 6.88
CA ASN A 42 22.64 7.10 6.22
C ASN A 42 23.92 7.93 6.08
N LYS A 43 24.36 8.15 4.83
CA LYS A 43 25.04 9.40 4.46
C LYS A 43 24.07 10.60 4.39
N ASN A 44 22.73 10.38 4.33
CA ASN A 44 21.71 11.39 4.00
C ASN A 44 20.45 11.47 4.94
N GLY A 45 20.54 11.01 6.20
CA GLY A 45 19.53 11.29 7.26
C GLY A 45 18.05 10.88 7.05
N THR A 46 17.71 9.88 6.22
CA THR A 46 16.33 9.68 5.74
C THR A 46 15.46 8.66 6.53
N LEU A 47 16.02 7.92 7.50
CA LEU A 47 15.30 6.89 8.27
C LEU A 47 14.67 7.48 9.53
N THR A 48 13.35 7.63 9.52
CA THR A 48 12.57 8.08 10.68
C THR A 48 11.99 6.89 11.45
N ARG A 49 11.65 7.10 12.73
CA ARG A 49 10.92 6.13 13.58
C ARG A 49 9.72 5.48 12.88
N THR A 50 8.94 6.27 12.14
CA THR A 50 7.73 5.80 11.44
C THR A 50 8.08 4.95 10.22
N LYS A 51 9.12 5.31 9.46
CA LYS A 51 9.61 4.50 8.35
C LYS A 51 10.20 3.17 8.82
N PHE A 52 10.93 3.17 9.94
CA PHE A 52 11.45 1.94 10.54
C PHE A 52 10.32 1.00 10.96
N SER A 53 9.33 1.51 11.69
CA SER A 53 8.18 0.70 12.16
C SER A 53 7.35 0.15 10.99
N ASN A 54 7.08 0.97 9.97
CA ASN A 54 6.32 0.57 8.79
C ASN A 54 7.11 -0.39 7.87
N GLY A 55 8.43 -0.28 7.86
CA GLY A 55 9.35 -1.12 7.10
C GLY A 55 9.83 -2.37 7.85
N ALA A 56 9.46 -2.55 9.11
CA ALA A 56 10.00 -3.60 9.98
C ALA A 56 9.82 -5.01 9.43
N LYS A 57 8.73 -5.28 8.70
CA LYS A 57 8.54 -6.59 8.04
C LYS A 57 9.67 -6.93 7.08
N ASN A 58 10.24 -5.94 6.39
CA ASN A 58 11.29 -6.19 5.41
C ASN A 58 12.61 -6.63 6.08
N LEU A 59 12.80 -6.36 7.38
CA LEU A 59 14.02 -6.78 8.11
C LEU A 59 14.17 -8.29 8.18
N ASN A 60 13.08 -9.05 8.24
CA ASN A 60 13.14 -10.51 8.24
C ASN A 60 13.23 -11.09 6.81
N GLY A 61 13.19 -10.24 5.79
CA GLY A 61 13.12 -10.64 4.38
C GLY A 61 14.48 -10.56 3.70
N TRP A 62 14.42 -10.17 2.43
CA TRP A 62 15.61 -9.84 1.66
C TRP A 62 15.37 -8.52 0.92
N SER A 63 16.00 -7.46 1.38
CA SER A 63 15.96 -6.14 0.75
C SER A 63 17.30 -5.44 0.93
N ASP A 64 17.55 -4.39 0.16
CA ASP A 64 18.76 -3.58 0.35
C ASP A 64 18.78 -3.02 1.77
N TRP A 65 17.60 -2.64 2.27
CA TRP A 65 17.39 -2.29 3.67
C TRP A 65 17.81 -3.40 4.64
N THR A 66 17.44 -4.66 4.38
CA THR A 66 17.85 -5.81 5.19
C THR A 66 19.36 -5.99 5.18
N ALA A 67 19.99 -5.93 4.02
CA ALA A 67 21.45 -6.06 3.88
C ALA A 67 22.17 -5.00 4.73
N MET A 68 21.75 -3.74 4.60
CA MET A 68 22.34 -2.64 5.35
C MET A 68 22.12 -2.79 6.86
N ALA A 69 20.91 -3.20 7.28
CA ALA A 69 20.60 -3.43 8.69
C ALA A 69 21.41 -4.59 9.28
N LEU A 70 21.62 -5.68 8.53
CA LEU A 70 22.49 -6.78 8.92
C LEU A 70 23.92 -6.30 9.12
N THR A 71 24.50 -5.59 8.14
CA THR A 71 25.85 -5.04 8.25
C THR A 71 26.01 -4.11 9.46
N ALA A 72 25.06 -3.19 9.65
CA ALA A 72 25.06 -2.27 10.79
C ALA A 72 25.00 -3.03 12.12
N LEU A 73 24.10 -4.01 12.25
CA LEU A 73 23.94 -4.79 13.48
C LEU A 73 25.14 -5.69 13.77
N GLN A 74 25.72 -6.33 12.76
CA GLN A 74 26.94 -7.13 12.95
C GLN A 74 28.11 -6.23 13.39
N THR A 75 28.20 -5.02 12.85
CA THR A 75 29.23 -4.03 13.24
C THR A 75 29.03 -3.58 14.69
N LEU A 76 27.81 -3.21 15.07
CA LEU A 76 27.47 -2.70 16.40
C LEU A 76 27.56 -3.78 17.49
N THR A 77 27.03 -4.97 17.20
CA THR A 77 26.90 -6.04 18.20
C THR A 77 28.08 -7.00 18.22
N ARG A 78 28.94 -6.98 17.19
CA ARG A 78 30.02 -7.94 16.94
C ARG A 78 29.54 -9.40 16.86
N VAL A 79 28.25 -9.61 16.65
CA VAL A 79 27.66 -10.92 16.46
C VAL A 79 27.68 -11.26 14.98
N GLU A 80 28.29 -12.39 14.65
CA GLU A 80 28.31 -12.91 13.28
C GLU A 80 27.07 -13.75 12.97
N GLY A 81 26.86 -14.08 11.69
CA GLY A 81 25.78 -15.00 11.29
C GLY A 81 24.35 -14.45 11.37
N LEU A 82 24.14 -13.15 11.61
CA LEU A 82 22.80 -12.54 11.70
C LEU A 82 21.94 -12.73 10.44
N ARG A 83 22.56 -13.03 9.28
CA ARG A 83 21.86 -13.39 8.03
C ARG A 83 20.89 -14.56 8.21
N ALA A 84 21.19 -15.50 9.12
CA ALA A 84 20.35 -16.66 9.41
C ALA A 84 19.02 -16.30 10.12
N LEU A 85 18.89 -15.10 10.65
CA LEU A 85 17.66 -14.60 11.28
C LEU A 85 16.69 -14.00 10.26
N THR A 86 16.96 -14.15 8.97
CA THR A 86 16.25 -13.51 7.86
C THR A 86 16.14 -14.44 6.65
N MET A 87 15.30 -14.07 5.67
CA MET A 87 15.24 -14.72 4.36
C MET A 87 16.31 -14.21 3.37
N TYR A 88 17.31 -13.45 3.82
CA TYR A 88 18.37 -12.89 2.97
C TYR A 88 19.19 -13.91 2.16
N PRO A 89 19.52 -15.11 2.69
CA PRO A 89 20.23 -16.14 1.92
C PRO A 89 19.47 -16.57 0.65
N TRP A 90 18.14 -16.49 0.68
CA TRP A 90 17.25 -16.98 -0.39
C TRP A 90 16.87 -15.91 -1.42
N ARG A 91 17.53 -14.74 -1.41
CA ARG A 91 17.11 -13.53 -2.15
C ARG A 91 17.06 -13.66 -3.67
N GLN A 92 17.84 -14.56 -4.25
CA GLN A 92 17.93 -14.69 -5.70
C GLN A 92 16.85 -15.64 -6.25
N VAL A 93 16.34 -16.55 -5.41
CA VAL A 93 15.47 -17.65 -5.80
C VAL A 93 14.02 -17.48 -5.36
N LEU A 94 13.78 -16.80 -4.24
CA LEU A 94 12.44 -16.56 -3.70
C LEU A 94 11.99 -15.12 -3.95
N ALA A 95 10.76 -14.93 -4.44
CA ALA A 95 10.17 -13.62 -4.69
C ALA A 95 9.79 -12.88 -3.39
N ARG A 96 9.72 -11.54 -3.42
CA ARG A 96 9.33 -10.72 -2.24
C ARG A 96 7.83 -10.78 -1.97
N GLU A 97 7.04 -10.93 -3.03
CA GLU A 97 5.59 -10.92 -3.01
C GLU A 97 5.07 -12.07 -2.16
N LYS A 98 4.23 -11.75 -1.16
CA LYS A 98 3.68 -12.73 -0.21
C LYS A 98 4.73 -13.61 0.48
N LEU A 99 5.97 -13.14 0.64
CA LEU A 99 6.97 -13.87 1.42
C LEU A 99 6.71 -13.70 2.92
N LEU A 100 6.44 -12.46 3.34
CA LEU A 100 6.33 -12.09 4.76
C LEU A 100 4.99 -11.43 5.07
N ARG A 101 4.43 -11.80 6.23
CA ARG A 101 3.22 -11.17 6.75
C ARG A 101 3.48 -9.77 7.33
N PRO A 102 2.49 -8.87 7.29
CA PRO A 102 2.63 -7.51 7.79
C PRO A 102 2.50 -7.37 9.32
N HIS A 103 1.93 -8.37 10.00
CA HIS A 103 1.61 -8.32 11.43
C HIS A 103 2.20 -9.53 12.16
N LEU A 104 2.42 -9.39 13.47
CA LEU A 104 2.95 -10.47 14.30
C LEU A 104 1.96 -11.63 14.36
N ALA A 105 2.49 -12.83 14.18
CA ALA A 105 1.79 -14.08 14.43
C ALA A 105 2.56 -14.88 15.48
N TRP A 106 1.85 -15.62 16.33
CA TRP A 106 2.48 -16.40 17.39
C TRP A 106 1.68 -17.64 17.77
N CYS A 107 2.36 -18.56 18.44
CA CYS A 107 1.74 -19.73 19.05
C CYS A 107 1.56 -19.47 20.55
N SER A 108 0.32 -19.46 21.05
CA SER A 108 0.05 -19.19 22.47
C SER A 108 0.66 -20.26 23.38
N SER A 109 0.60 -21.53 22.99
CA SER A 109 1.21 -22.63 23.74
C SER A 109 2.74 -22.59 23.73
N CYS A 110 3.39 -22.17 22.64
CA CYS A 110 4.85 -21.96 22.64
C CYS A 110 5.24 -20.89 23.66
N TYR A 111 4.54 -19.76 23.68
CA TYR A 111 4.79 -18.74 24.68
C TYR A 111 4.57 -19.27 26.10
N ASP A 112 3.45 -19.95 26.35
CA ASP A 112 3.12 -20.48 27.67
C ASP A 112 4.17 -21.49 28.16
N VAL A 113 4.54 -22.46 27.34
CA VAL A 113 5.61 -23.43 27.64
C VAL A 113 6.94 -22.74 27.93
N TRP A 114 7.33 -21.75 27.11
CA TRP A 114 8.58 -21.01 27.36
C TRP A 114 8.53 -20.22 28.66
N ARG A 115 7.39 -19.63 29.02
CA ARG A 115 7.24 -18.90 30.28
C ARG A 115 7.27 -19.84 31.48
N GLN A 116 6.59 -20.97 31.43
CA GLN A 116 6.56 -21.97 32.50
C GLN A 116 7.93 -22.63 32.71
N SER A 117 8.68 -22.83 31.63
CA SER A 117 10.02 -23.44 31.65
C SER A 117 11.13 -22.42 31.86
N GLU A 118 10.80 -21.16 32.18
CA GLU A 118 11.73 -20.03 32.32
C GLU A 118 12.71 -19.85 31.13
N GLN A 119 12.27 -20.28 29.95
CA GLN A 119 13.02 -20.12 28.71
C GLN A 119 12.84 -18.70 28.17
N PRO A 120 13.87 -18.13 27.53
CA PRO A 120 13.76 -16.80 26.94
C PRO A 120 12.69 -16.81 25.85
N VAL A 121 11.70 -15.92 25.97
CA VAL A 121 10.62 -15.78 24.98
C VAL A 121 11.13 -15.00 23.77
N TYR A 122 10.92 -15.53 22.57
CA TYR A 122 11.27 -14.90 21.31
C TYR A 122 10.29 -15.31 20.20
N ASN A 123 10.41 -14.72 19.01
CA ASN A 123 9.57 -15.06 17.86
C ASN A 123 10.41 -15.77 16.79
N PRO A 124 10.12 -17.05 16.48
CA PRO A 124 10.73 -17.76 15.36
C PRO A 124 10.52 -17.06 14.01
N LEU A 125 11.52 -17.14 13.12
CA LEU A 125 11.43 -16.64 11.75
C LEU A 125 10.29 -17.30 10.97
N LEU A 126 10.06 -18.60 11.21
CA LEU A 126 8.97 -19.38 10.61
C LEU A 126 7.60 -18.69 10.76
N TRP A 127 7.31 -18.08 11.92
CA TRP A 127 6.01 -17.42 12.16
C TRP A 127 5.80 -16.15 11.33
N HIS A 128 6.86 -15.59 10.73
CA HIS A 128 6.82 -14.37 9.93
C HIS A 128 6.57 -14.65 8.44
N LEU A 129 6.66 -15.91 8.01
CA LEU A 129 6.34 -16.29 6.63
C LEU A 129 4.84 -16.19 6.39
N ASP A 130 4.42 -15.52 5.32
CA ASP A 130 2.99 -15.31 5.01
C ASP A 130 2.26 -16.65 4.86
N ALA A 131 2.89 -17.62 4.20
CA ALA A 131 2.33 -18.93 3.87
C ALA A 131 2.10 -19.88 5.08
N VAL A 132 2.67 -19.59 6.25
CA VAL A 132 2.65 -20.47 7.43
C VAL A 132 1.52 -20.10 8.38
N GLU A 133 0.46 -20.88 8.42
CA GLU A 133 -0.73 -20.59 9.24
C GLU A 133 -0.73 -21.33 10.59
N ILE A 134 0.13 -22.33 10.75
CA ILE A 134 0.16 -23.21 11.92
C ILE A 134 1.51 -23.15 12.65
N CYS A 135 1.49 -23.56 13.91
CA CYS A 135 2.69 -23.94 14.64
C CYS A 135 2.93 -25.44 14.48
N PRO A 136 4.09 -25.88 13.93
CA PRO A 136 4.36 -27.32 13.77
C PRO A 136 4.55 -28.04 15.11
N ARG A 137 5.04 -27.35 16.15
CA ARG A 137 5.30 -27.93 17.47
C ARG A 137 4.04 -28.30 18.25
N HIS A 138 3.04 -27.41 18.25
CA HIS A 138 1.79 -27.59 18.99
C HIS A 138 0.60 -27.92 18.09
N GLN A 139 0.85 -28.04 16.78
CA GLN A 139 -0.15 -28.36 15.74
C GLN A 139 -1.45 -27.54 15.90
N GLN A 140 -1.29 -26.22 16.07
CA GLN A 140 -2.39 -25.29 16.26
C GLN A 140 -2.21 -24.06 15.37
N SER A 141 -3.31 -23.39 15.02
CA SER A 141 -3.25 -22.16 14.23
C SER A 141 -2.51 -21.05 15.00
N LEU A 142 -1.74 -20.26 14.27
CA LEU A 142 -1.08 -19.09 14.85
C LEU A 142 -2.13 -18.01 15.18
N CYS A 143 -1.95 -17.37 16.33
CA CYS A 143 -2.73 -16.21 16.74
C CYS A 143 -2.23 -14.95 16.03
N HIS A 144 -3.15 -14.09 15.60
CA HIS A 144 -2.84 -12.81 14.92
C HIS A 144 -3.43 -11.58 15.61
N CYS A 145 -4.33 -11.80 16.58
CA CYS A 145 -5.00 -10.77 17.36
C CYS A 145 -4.79 -11.05 18.85
N CYS A 146 -4.70 -9.98 19.65
CA CYS A 146 -4.61 -10.10 21.10
C CYS A 146 -5.81 -10.91 21.66
N PRO A 147 -5.60 -11.96 22.48
CA PRO A 147 -6.68 -12.82 22.97
C PRO A 147 -7.56 -12.11 24.01
N HIS A 148 -7.07 -11.01 24.59
CA HIS A 148 -7.79 -10.25 25.62
C HIS A 148 -9.03 -9.55 25.03
N PRO A 149 -10.24 -9.76 25.59
CA PRO A 149 -11.51 -9.27 25.03
C PRO A 149 -11.58 -7.77 24.79
N ASP A 150 -11.00 -6.97 25.69
CA ASP A 150 -11.01 -5.50 25.61
C ASP A 150 -9.98 -4.95 24.62
N CYS A 151 -9.11 -5.81 24.08
CA CYS A 151 -8.05 -5.41 23.17
C CYS A 151 -8.35 -5.88 21.74
N ARG A 152 -8.33 -7.19 21.48
CA ARG A 152 -8.54 -7.82 20.15
C ARG A 152 -7.79 -7.19 18.96
N ARG A 153 -6.74 -6.41 19.20
CA ARG A 153 -5.95 -5.73 18.16
C ARG A 153 -4.97 -6.68 17.48
N GLN A 154 -4.77 -6.49 16.18
CA GLN A 154 -3.61 -7.04 15.47
C GLN A 154 -2.33 -6.34 15.91
N LEU A 155 -1.25 -7.11 16.07
CA LEU A 155 -0.02 -6.60 16.65
C LEU A 155 1.00 -6.26 15.55
N PRO A 156 1.65 -5.07 15.59
CA PRO A 156 2.76 -4.78 14.69
C PRO A 156 3.97 -5.65 15.04
N LEU A 157 4.84 -5.92 14.06
CA LEU A 157 6.06 -6.71 14.26
C LEU A 157 7.04 -6.07 15.24
N VAL A 158 7.10 -4.74 15.26
CA VAL A 158 7.99 -3.95 16.11
C VAL A 158 7.21 -2.77 16.69
N ASN A 159 7.37 -2.50 17.98
CA ASN A 159 6.69 -1.42 18.70
C ASN A 159 7.57 -0.91 19.86
N ASN A 160 7.51 0.39 20.18
CA ASN A 160 8.21 1.00 21.32
C ASN A 160 7.94 0.33 22.66
N ARG A 161 6.73 -0.20 22.85
CA ARG A 161 6.33 -0.94 24.06
C ARG A 161 6.22 -2.44 23.80
N GLY A 162 6.84 -2.91 22.73
CA GLY A 162 6.85 -4.32 22.36
C GLY A 162 7.81 -5.08 23.26
N GLN A 163 7.30 -6.13 23.89
CA GLN A 163 8.08 -7.12 24.63
C GLN A 163 7.68 -8.50 24.09
N PRO A 164 8.64 -9.43 23.88
CA PRO A 164 8.30 -10.78 23.42
C PRO A 164 7.27 -11.43 24.35
N GLY A 165 6.21 -12.00 23.76
CA GLY A 165 5.12 -12.62 24.53
C GLY A 165 4.08 -11.68 25.13
N TYR A 166 4.21 -10.36 25.00
CA TYR A 166 3.24 -9.39 25.56
C TYR A 166 2.62 -8.48 24.48
N CYS A 167 1.36 -8.11 24.70
CA CYS A 167 0.67 -7.17 23.82
C CYS A 167 1.20 -5.74 24.03
N PRO A 168 1.71 -5.03 23.00
CA PRO A 168 2.22 -3.66 23.16
C PRO A 168 1.15 -2.63 23.52
N PHE A 169 -0.14 -2.94 23.32
CA PHE A 169 -1.25 -2.02 23.59
C PHE A 169 -1.83 -2.18 24.99
N CYS A 170 -2.14 -3.42 25.39
CA CYS A 170 -2.74 -3.69 26.70
C CYS A 170 -1.74 -4.24 27.74
N GLN A 171 -0.50 -4.52 27.34
CA GLN A 171 0.60 -4.98 28.20
C GLN A 171 0.34 -6.31 28.93
N ARG A 172 -0.63 -7.09 28.43
CA ARG A 172 -0.95 -8.41 28.98
C ARG A 172 -0.27 -9.53 28.18
N TRP A 173 -0.03 -10.65 28.86
CA TRP A 173 0.57 -11.87 28.33
C TRP A 173 -0.25 -12.45 27.16
N LEU A 174 0.42 -12.94 26.11
CA LEU A 174 -0.18 -13.46 24.88
C LEU A 174 -0.30 -14.99 24.86
N GLY A 175 0.43 -15.71 25.73
CA GLY A 175 0.34 -17.16 25.87
C GLY A 175 -0.83 -17.58 26.75
N VAL A 176 -2.04 -17.14 26.44
CA VAL A 176 -3.26 -17.56 27.13
C VAL A 176 -3.80 -18.80 26.43
N THR A 177 -3.82 -19.94 27.14
CA THR A 177 -4.34 -21.22 26.66
C THR A 177 -5.78 -21.40 27.19
N GLY A 178 -6.77 -20.99 26.40
CA GLY A 178 -8.20 -21.13 26.71
C GLY A 178 -9.06 -20.97 25.45
N GLU A 179 -10.16 -21.73 25.37
CA GLU A 179 -11.07 -21.95 24.22
C GLU A 179 -10.60 -21.37 22.88
N GLN A 180 -9.87 -22.19 22.13
CA GLN A 180 -9.44 -21.87 20.79
C GLN A 180 -10.66 -21.70 19.88
N ILE A 181 -10.77 -20.52 19.26
CA ILE A 181 -11.69 -20.33 18.14
C ILE A 181 -11.19 -21.23 17.01
N GLN A 182 -11.86 -22.37 16.80
CA GLN A 182 -11.56 -23.26 15.69
C GLN A 182 -11.71 -22.49 14.38
N VAL A 183 -10.59 -22.25 13.69
CA VAL A 183 -10.59 -21.71 12.34
C VAL A 183 -10.84 -22.88 11.39
N THR A 184 -12.08 -23.03 10.94
CA THR A 184 -12.57 -24.13 10.10
C THR A 184 -12.06 -24.15 8.65
N LYS A 185 -10.99 -23.41 8.33
CA LYS A 185 -10.51 -23.19 6.95
C LYS A 185 -9.06 -23.55 6.66
N VAL A 186 -8.30 -24.05 7.64
CA VAL A 186 -6.88 -24.39 7.45
C VAL A 186 -6.75 -25.77 6.81
N ASP A 187 -6.01 -25.86 5.70
CA ASP A 187 -5.61 -27.13 5.09
C ASP A 187 -4.45 -27.74 5.89
N TRP A 188 -4.81 -28.54 6.89
CA TRP A 188 -3.87 -29.10 7.86
C TRP A 188 -2.78 -29.99 7.25
N PRO A 189 -3.09 -30.97 6.38
CA PRO A 189 -2.06 -31.78 5.74
C PRO A 189 -1.03 -30.95 4.96
N TRP A 190 -1.51 -29.99 4.15
CA TRP A 190 -0.64 -29.08 3.40
C TRP A 190 0.22 -28.22 4.34
N GLN A 191 -0.35 -27.64 5.39
CA GLN A 191 0.37 -26.77 6.31
C GLN A 191 1.43 -27.53 7.13
N LEU A 192 1.13 -28.76 7.55
CA LEU A 192 2.10 -29.62 8.24
C LEU A 192 3.25 -30.01 7.32
N TRP A 193 2.95 -30.40 6.07
CA TRP A 193 3.98 -30.67 5.07
C TRP A 193 4.84 -29.42 4.80
N LEU A 194 4.22 -28.26 4.56
CA LEU A 194 4.93 -27.02 4.26
C LEU A 194 5.87 -26.61 5.40
N THR A 195 5.39 -26.64 6.65
CA THR A 195 6.22 -26.28 7.82
C THR A 195 7.38 -27.23 8.02
N ASN A 196 7.21 -28.52 7.74
CA ASN A 196 8.30 -29.50 7.74
C ASN A 196 9.32 -29.24 6.62
N GLN A 197 8.87 -28.87 5.42
CA GLN A 197 9.76 -28.53 4.30
C GLN A 197 10.55 -27.23 4.53
N LEU A 198 10.01 -26.29 5.31
CA LEU A 198 10.68 -25.04 5.64
C LEU A 198 11.74 -25.20 6.74
N ALA A 199 11.65 -26.23 7.58
CA ALA A 199 12.62 -26.47 8.66
C ALA A 199 14.07 -26.60 8.14
N PRO A 200 14.36 -27.44 7.12
CA PRO A 200 15.69 -27.53 6.51
C PRO A 200 16.22 -26.20 5.94
N LEU A 201 15.34 -25.34 5.42
CA LEU A 201 15.74 -24.02 4.89
C LEU A 201 16.29 -23.09 5.98
N PHE A 202 16.01 -23.35 7.25
CA PHE A 202 16.53 -22.56 8.37
C PHE A 202 17.74 -23.21 9.02
N SER A 203 17.72 -24.53 9.18
CA SER A 203 18.82 -25.26 9.83
C SER A 203 20.10 -25.25 9.00
N THR A 204 20.01 -25.28 7.68
CA THR A 204 21.17 -25.42 6.77
C THR A 204 21.84 -24.11 6.39
N VAL A 205 21.30 -22.95 6.79
CA VAL A 205 21.82 -21.64 6.36
C VAL A 205 23.29 -21.41 6.74
N ALA A 206 23.72 -21.98 7.87
CA ALA A 206 25.10 -21.89 8.32
C ALA A 206 26.06 -22.67 7.41
N ASP A 207 25.60 -23.79 6.87
CA ASP A 207 26.41 -24.73 6.08
C ASP A 207 26.34 -24.46 4.57
N LEU A 208 25.53 -23.48 4.14
CA LEU A 208 25.42 -23.11 2.73
C LEU A 208 26.75 -22.54 2.20
N PRO A 209 27.40 -23.19 1.21
CA PRO A 209 28.68 -22.73 0.67
C PRO A 209 28.55 -21.40 -0.08
N ALA A 210 27.37 -21.13 -0.67
CA ALA A 210 27.01 -19.89 -1.30
C ALA A 210 25.49 -19.72 -1.30
N ASP A 211 25.01 -18.51 -1.57
CA ASP A 211 23.59 -18.27 -1.74
C ASP A 211 23.07 -18.99 -3.01
N PRO A 212 21.88 -19.63 -2.95
CA PRO A 212 21.30 -20.33 -4.09
C PRO A 212 21.19 -19.47 -5.34
N SER A 213 21.59 -20.02 -6.49
CA SER A 213 21.55 -19.30 -7.76
C SER A 213 20.19 -19.48 -8.47
N PRO A 214 19.68 -18.44 -9.17
CA PRO A 214 18.49 -18.55 -9.99
C PRO A 214 18.60 -19.62 -11.09
N GLN A 215 19.82 -19.83 -11.62
CA GLN A 215 20.10 -20.81 -12.64
C GLN A 215 20.01 -22.23 -12.08
N THR A 216 20.46 -22.45 -10.84
CA THR A 216 20.33 -23.73 -10.14
C THR A 216 18.86 -24.10 -9.96
N LEU A 217 18.04 -23.16 -9.48
CA LEU A 217 16.59 -23.37 -9.36
C LEU A 217 15.95 -23.68 -10.73
N ALA A 218 16.28 -22.91 -11.77
CA ALA A 218 15.75 -23.13 -13.11
C ALA A 218 16.12 -24.50 -13.66
N CYS A 219 17.38 -24.93 -13.48
CA CYS A 219 17.87 -26.22 -13.93
C CYS A 219 17.20 -27.38 -13.17
N ASN A 220 17.18 -27.33 -11.83
CA ASN A 220 16.54 -28.37 -11.02
C ASN A 220 15.05 -28.47 -11.33
N LEU A 221 14.37 -27.33 -11.49
CA LEU A 221 12.96 -27.30 -11.88
C LEU A 221 12.77 -27.94 -13.26
N ALA A 222 13.62 -27.62 -14.23
CA ALA A 222 13.56 -28.22 -15.56
C ALA A 222 13.78 -29.74 -15.51
N THR A 223 14.72 -30.21 -14.69
CA THR A 223 14.99 -31.66 -14.49
C THR A 223 13.79 -32.35 -13.86
N CYS A 224 13.19 -31.77 -12.81
CA CYS A 224 11.99 -32.32 -12.18
C CYS A 224 10.80 -32.38 -13.14
N LEU A 225 10.67 -31.40 -14.03
CA LEU A 225 9.64 -31.38 -15.07
C LEU A 225 9.85 -32.47 -16.12
N ALA A 226 11.09 -32.66 -16.56
CA ALA A 226 11.46 -33.68 -17.53
C ALA A 226 11.20 -35.09 -16.97
N SER A 227 11.49 -35.33 -15.69
CA SER A 227 11.27 -36.63 -15.05
C SER A 227 9.79 -36.92 -14.77
N ALA A 228 8.96 -35.90 -14.48
CA ALA A 228 7.57 -36.10 -14.07
C ALA A 228 6.59 -36.29 -15.24
N SER A 229 6.81 -35.64 -16.39
CA SER A 229 5.78 -35.51 -17.43
C SER A 229 6.07 -36.29 -18.73
N GLY A 230 7.26 -36.87 -18.90
CA GLY A 230 7.71 -37.53 -20.15
C GLY A 230 7.79 -36.62 -21.38
N THR A 231 7.22 -35.42 -21.31
CA THR A 231 7.17 -34.35 -22.30
C THR A 231 7.36 -33.02 -21.57
N ASN A 232 8.02 -32.06 -22.21
CA ASN A 232 8.36 -30.76 -21.62
C ASN A 232 7.12 -29.81 -21.54
N ASP A 233 5.95 -30.33 -21.16
CA ASP A 233 4.67 -29.60 -21.15
C ASP A 233 4.51 -28.74 -19.89
N VAL A 234 5.10 -27.54 -19.96
CA VAL A 234 4.98 -26.49 -18.94
C VAL A 234 3.52 -26.07 -18.72
N ILE A 235 2.65 -26.16 -19.74
CA ILE A 235 1.26 -25.72 -19.65
C ILE A 235 0.42 -26.78 -18.92
N GLY A 236 0.68 -28.06 -19.19
CA GLY A 236 0.09 -29.20 -18.47
C GLY A 236 0.34 -29.12 -16.98
N LEU A 237 1.61 -28.97 -16.56
CA LEU A 237 1.93 -28.84 -15.13
C LEU A 237 1.31 -27.57 -14.54
N ALA A 238 1.38 -26.43 -15.25
CA ALA A 238 0.77 -25.19 -14.77
C ALA A 238 -0.72 -25.37 -14.43
N ARG A 239 -1.46 -26.13 -15.25
CA ARG A 239 -2.86 -26.48 -14.98
C ARG A 239 -3.00 -27.43 -13.78
N GLN A 240 -2.17 -28.48 -13.71
CA GLN A 240 -2.20 -29.47 -12.62
C GLN A 240 -1.93 -28.83 -11.24
N VAL A 241 -0.94 -27.93 -11.17
CA VAL A 241 -0.58 -27.24 -9.92
C VAL A 241 -1.48 -26.01 -9.66
N GLY A 242 -2.27 -25.58 -10.66
CA GLY A 242 -3.13 -24.40 -10.56
C GLY A 242 -2.36 -23.07 -10.57
N ILE A 243 -1.21 -23.02 -11.24
CA ILE A 243 -0.34 -21.84 -11.36
C ILE A 243 -0.36 -21.32 -12.79
N SER A 244 -0.17 -20.01 -13.00
CA SER A 244 0.02 -19.47 -14.36
C SER A 244 1.29 -20.03 -14.98
N GLY A 245 1.19 -20.61 -16.19
CA GLY A 245 2.35 -21.11 -16.94
C GLY A 245 3.43 -20.04 -17.18
N GLY A 246 3.06 -18.76 -17.14
CA GLY A 246 4.01 -17.65 -17.19
C GLY A 246 4.99 -17.59 -16.01
N VAL A 247 4.60 -18.07 -14.82
CA VAL A 247 5.47 -18.10 -13.63
C VAL A 247 6.57 -19.16 -13.82
N ILE A 248 6.18 -20.36 -14.23
CA ILE A 248 7.11 -21.46 -14.51
C ILE A 248 8.02 -21.06 -15.68
N TYR A 249 7.44 -20.54 -16.76
CA TYR A 249 8.19 -20.06 -17.92
C TYR A 249 9.22 -18.96 -17.56
N GLY A 250 8.83 -17.99 -16.73
CA GLY A 250 9.71 -16.92 -16.29
C GLY A 250 10.88 -17.42 -15.44
N CYS A 251 10.64 -18.40 -14.57
CA CYS A 251 11.72 -19.05 -13.83
C CYS A 251 12.67 -19.81 -14.76
N LEU A 252 12.13 -20.67 -15.63
CA LEU A 252 12.95 -21.52 -16.50
C LEU A 252 13.79 -20.73 -17.51
N ASN A 253 13.22 -19.69 -18.12
CA ASN A 253 13.86 -18.97 -19.24
C ASN A 253 14.52 -17.65 -18.86
N HIS A 254 14.07 -17.03 -17.76
CA HIS A 254 14.55 -15.71 -17.35
C HIS A 254 15.15 -15.73 -15.95
N ALA A 255 15.29 -16.91 -15.35
CA ALA A 255 15.83 -17.09 -14.00
C ALA A 255 15.15 -16.16 -12.99
N GLN A 256 13.84 -15.98 -13.14
CA GLN A 256 13.05 -15.12 -12.25
C GLN A 256 12.75 -15.83 -10.94
N PRO A 257 12.80 -15.11 -9.80
CA PRO A 257 12.45 -15.68 -8.50
C PRO A 257 10.96 -16.05 -8.45
N ILE A 258 10.66 -17.16 -7.78
CA ILE A 258 9.28 -17.66 -7.61
C ILE A 258 8.80 -17.35 -6.20
N ARG A 259 7.51 -17.03 -6.03
CA ARG A 259 6.91 -16.90 -4.70
C ARG A 259 6.98 -18.21 -3.93
N LEU A 260 7.32 -18.14 -2.64
CA LEU A 260 7.48 -19.31 -1.78
C LEU A 260 6.23 -20.22 -1.78
N ASP A 261 5.03 -19.64 -1.74
CA ASP A 261 3.78 -20.40 -1.73
C ASP A 261 3.53 -21.17 -3.03
N LEU A 262 3.98 -20.63 -4.16
CA LEU A 262 3.86 -21.28 -5.47
C LEU A 262 4.93 -22.35 -5.64
N LEU A 263 6.17 -22.06 -5.21
CA LEU A 263 7.27 -23.01 -5.26
C LEU A 263 6.99 -24.24 -4.41
N ALA A 264 6.48 -24.04 -3.19
CA ALA A 264 6.09 -25.13 -2.31
C ALA A 264 4.97 -25.99 -2.92
N ARG A 265 3.99 -25.38 -3.62
CA ARG A 265 2.92 -26.13 -4.31
C ARG A 265 3.47 -26.99 -5.44
N ILE A 266 4.45 -26.47 -6.18
CA ILE A 266 5.15 -27.25 -7.22
C ILE A 266 5.86 -28.44 -6.55
N CYS A 267 6.63 -28.20 -5.49
CA CYS A 267 7.34 -29.26 -4.75
C CYS A 267 6.40 -30.33 -4.20
N TYR A 268 5.25 -29.94 -3.65
CA TYR A 268 4.25 -30.86 -3.12
C TYR A 268 3.59 -31.74 -4.19
N GLN A 269 3.35 -31.18 -5.38
CA GLN A 269 2.76 -31.93 -6.49
C GLN A 269 3.78 -32.83 -7.21
N LEU A 270 5.06 -32.47 -7.18
CA LEU A 270 6.15 -33.23 -7.77
C LEU A 270 6.82 -34.20 -6.80
N ASP A 271 6.36 -34.23 -5.54
CA ASP A 271 6.97 -34.98 -4.43
C ASP A 271 8.49 -34.77 -4.32
N GLN A 272 8.92 -33.50 -4.39
CA GLN A 272 10.32 -33.10 -4.30
C GLN A 272 10.58 -32.28 -3.03
N PRO A 273 11.69 -32.51 -2.31
CA PRO A 273 12.08 -31.67 -1.18
C PRO A 273 12.36 -30.23 -1.61
N LEU A 274 11.82 -29.26 -0.86
CA LEU A 274 11.95 -27.83 -1.19
C LEU A 274 13.40 -27.36 -1.17
N LEU A 275 14.19 -27.86 -0.21
CA LEU A 275 15.61 -27.50 -0.09
C LEU A 275 16.41 -27.99 -1.29
N ASP A 276 16.23 -29.25 -1.69
CA ASP A 276 16.96 -29.86 -2.80
C ASP A 276 16.70 -29.13 -4.11
N LEU A 277 15.45 -28.72 -4.35
CA LEU A 277 15.11 -27.91 -5.53
C LEU A 277 15.87 -26.56 -5.56
N LEU A 278 16.15 -25.98 -4.39
CA LEU A 278 16.85 -24.71 -4.26
C LEU A 278 18.38 -24.87 -4.29
N THR A 279 18.93 -25.98 -3.79
CA THR A 279 20.38 -26.12 -3.51
C THR A 279 21.10 -27.23 -4.29
N ALA A 280 20.41 -28.28 -4.74
CA ALA A 280 21.05 -29.36 -5.48
C ALA A 280 21.61 -28.83 -6.80
N ARG A 281 22.77 -29.32 -7.24
CA ARG A 281 23.32 -28.95 -8.55
C ARG A 281 22.93 -30.04 -9.55
N ALA A 282 21.89 -29.80 -10.36
CA ALA A 282 21.69 -30.57 -11.58
C ALA A 282 22.79 -30.23 -12.61
N ASP A 283 23.26 -31.24 -13.33
CA ASP A 283 24.28 -31.08 -14.37
C ASP A 283 23.69 -30.27 -15.55
N PRO A 284 24.22 -29.08 -15.91
CA PRO A 284 23.60 -28.19 -16.90
C PRO A 284 23.51 -28.77 -18.32
N ALA A 285 24.20 -29.89 -18.58
CA ALA A 285 24.39 -30.46 -19.90
C ALA A 285 23.16 -31.16 -20.50
N GLN A 286 22.07 -31.37 -19.77
CA GLN A 286 20.98 -32.27 -20.21
C GLN A 286 19.60 -31.66 -20.48
N VAL A 287 19.37 -30.34 -20.32
CA VAL A 287 18.00 -29.82 -20.47
C VAL A 287 17.83 -28.81 -21.62
N PRO A 288 17.64 -29.28 -22.87
CA PRO A 288 17.21 -28.43 -23.97
C PRO A 288 15.70 -28.15 -23.82
N LEU A 289 15.34 -27.00 -23.24
CA LEU A 289 13.96 -26.49 -23.26
C LEU A 289 13.60 -25.97 -24.66
N ARG A 290 13.15 -26.87 -25.56
CA ARG A 290 12.54 -26.49 -26.84
C ARG A 290 11.11 -25.97 -26.62
N ARG A 291 10.82 -24.76 -27.10
CA ARG A 291 9.44 -24.28 -27.29
C ARG A 291 8.75 -25.16 -28.34
N THR A 292 7.81 -26.01 -27.93
CA THR A 292 6.75 -26.41 -28.84
C THR A 292 5.81 -25.22 -28.97
N LYS A 293 5.91 -24.46 -30.07
CA LYS A 293 4.80 -23.60 -30.49
C LYS A 293 3.62 -24.55 -30.69
N SER A 294 2.61 -24.49 -29.83
CA SER A 294 1.34 -25.17 -30.09
C SER A 294 0.84 -24.68 -31.44
N GLN A 295 0.82 -25.56 -32.43
CA GLN A 295 0.23 -25.29 -33.73
C GLN A 295 -1.28 -25.21 -33.48
N VAL A 296 -1.80 -23.99 -33.33
CA VAL A 296 -3.23 -23.78 -33.15
C VAL A 296 -3.87 -24.04 -34.51
N ASP A 297 -4.73 -25.05 -34.58
CA ASP A 297 -5.55 -25.33 -35.74
C ASP A 297 -6.53 -24.15 -35.95
N ILE A 298 -6.26 -23.34 -36.97
CA ILE A 298 -6.97 -22.08 -37.25
C ILE A 298 -8.40 -22.40 -37.73
N GLU A 299 -8.59 -23.45 -38.53
CA GLU A 299 -9.92 -23.81 -39.07
C GLU A 299 -10.85 -24.35 -37.98
N ALA A 300 -10.34 -25.19 -37.09
CA ALA A 300 -11.10 -25.67 -35.94
C ALA A 300 -11.46 -24.54 -34.95
N LEU A 301 -10.64 -23.49 -34.87
CA LEU A 301 -10.90 -22.32 -34.02
C LEU A 301 -11.98 -21.42 -34.61
N GLU A 302 -12.03 -21.23 -35.93
CA GLU A 302 -13.08 -20.44 -36.60
C GLU A 302 -14.47 -21.07 -36.44
N GLN A 303 -14.58 -22.39 -36.66
CA GLN A 303 -15.84 -23.12 -36.49
C GLN A 303 -16.39 -23.01 -35.07
N LYS A 304 -15.52 -23.02 -34.05
CA LYS A 304 -15.89 -22.87 -32.65
C LYS A 304 -16.22 -21.42 -32.27
N LEU A 305 -15.67 -20.42 -32.97
CA LEU A 305 -15.91 -19.00 -32.71
C LEU A 305 -17.27 -18.53 -33.26
N ALA A 306 -17.70 -19.06 -34.40
CA ALA A 306 -18.96 -18.72 -35.07
C ALA A 306 -20.21 -18.66 -34.16
N PRO A 307 -20.51 -19.66 -33.29
CA PRO A 307 -21.70 -19.61 -32.42
C PRO A 307 -21.66 -18.49 -31.37
N PHE A 308 -20.48 -18.01 -30.98
CA PHE A 308 -20.35 -16.92 -30.00
C PHE A 308 -20.69 -15.54 -30.60
N LEU A 309 -20.63 -15.40 -31.93
CA LEU A 309 -20.96 -14.15 -32.62
C LEU A 309 -22.47 -13.85 -32.60
N SER A 310 -23.30 -14.90 -32.46
CA SER A 310 -24.76 -14.81 -32.45
C SER A 310 -25.40 -15.05 -31.08
N GLU A 311 -24.63 -15.41 -30.04
CA GLU A 311 -25.12 -15.66 -28.67
C GLU A 311 -25.89 -14.46 -28.08
N MET A 312 -26.94 -14.75 -27.30
CA MET A 312 -27.68 -13.79 -26.48
C MET A 312 -27.87 -14.34 -25.05
N PRO A 313 -27.48 -13.60 -24.00
CA PRO A 313 -26.81 -12.29 -24.03
C PRO A 313 -25.37 -12.37 -24.60
N PRO A 314 -24.90 -11.34 -25.33
CA PRO A 314 -23.57 -11.36 -25.92
C PRO A 314 -22.50 -11.45 -24.84
N CYS A 315 -21.48 -12.28 -25.08
CA CYS A 315 -20.37 -12.48 -24.15
C CYS A 315 -19.20 -11.52 -24.44
N PRO A 316 -18.46 -11.05 -23.42
CA PRO A 316 -17.21 -10.32 -23.63
C PRO A 316 -16.20 -11.19 -24.41
N ALA A 317 -15.44 -10.57 -25.32
CA ALA A 317 -14.43 -11.29 -26.14
C ALA A 317 -13.42 -12.08 -25.30
N GLN A 318 -13.09 -11.59 -24.10
CA GLN A 318 -12.20 -12.28 -23.15
C GLN A 318 -12.82 -13.55 -22.54
N GLN A 319 -14.13 -13.58 -22.37
CA GLN A 319 -14.86 -14.74 -21.88
C GLN A 319 -15.04 -15.78 -22.99
N VAL A 320 -15.28 -15.33 -24.22
CA VAL A 320 -15.27 -16.19 -25.43
C VAL A 320 -13.90 -16.87 -25.58
N ALA A 321 -12.80 -16.12 -25.46
CA ALA A 321 -11.46 -16.68 -25.51
C ALA A 321 -11.21 -17.77 -24.44
N ARG A 322 -11.67 -17.54 -23.21
CA ARG A 322 -11.58 -18.54 -22.13
C ARG A 322 -12.38 -19.80 -22.43
N ARG A 323 -13.60 -19.68 -22.96
CA ARG A 323 -14.45 -20.82 -23.36
C ARG A 323 -13.82 -21.63 -24.50
N LEU A 324 -13.10 -20.95 -25.39
CA LEU A 324 -12.37 -21.56 -26.51
C LEU A 324 -11.00 -22.14 -26.10
N GLY A 325 -10.56 -21.96 -24.85
CA GLY A 325 -9.26 -22.45 -24.36
C GLY A 325 -8.06 -21.70 -24.96
N VAL A 326 -8.27 -20.54 -25.58
CA VAL A 326 -7.23 -19.73 -26.24
C VAL A 326 -7.09 -18.35 -25.59
N ASN A 327 -5.97 -17.67 -25.83
CA ASN A 327 -5.82 -16.29 -25.38
C ASN A 327 -6.62 -15.35 -26.31
N SER A 328 -7.24 -14.31 -25.75
CA SER A 328 -7.95 -13.26 -26.51
C SER A 328 -7.09 -12.62 -27.59
N CYS A 329 -5.76 -12.55 -27.40
CA CYS A 329 -4.82 -12.08 -28.43
C CYS A 329 -4.76 -12.99 -29.66
N VAL A 330 -5.02 -14.30 -29.51
CA VAL A 330 -5.06 -15.26 -30.62
C VAL A 330 -6.25 -14.96 -31.52
N ILE A 331 -7.43 -14.72 -30.93
CA ILE A 331 -8.64 -14.33 -31.69
C ILE A 331 -8.44 -12.98 -32.36
N HIS A 332 -7.89 -11.99 -31.65
CA HIS A 332 -7.59 -10.67 -32.23
C HIS A 332 -6.57 -10.73 -33.38
N HIS A 333 -5.59 -11.64 -33.31
CA HIS A 333 -4.54 -11.77 -34.32
C HIS A 333 -4.98 -12.55 -35.56
N HIS A 334 -5.69 -13.66 -35.37
CA HIS A 334 -6.11 -14.54 -36.47
C HIS A 334 -7.48 -14.14 -37.06
N PHE A 335 -8.38 -13.54 -36.26
CA PHE A 335 -9.76 -13.20 -36.65
C PHE A 335 -10.17 -11.78 -36.21
N PRO A 336 -9.51 -10.72 -36.72
CA PRO A 336 -9.71 -9.34 -36.24
C PRO A 336 -11.14 -8.82 -36.44
N ALA A 337 -11.81 -9.17 -37.55
CA ALA A 337 -13.18 -8.73 -37.84
C ALA A 337 -14.20 -9.35 -36.87
N GLN A 338 -14.10 -10.67 -36.64
CA GLN A 338 -14.97 -11.40 -35.71
C GLN A 338 -14.71 -10.94 -34.25
N TYR A 339 -13.46 -10.61 -33.91
CA TYR A 339 -13.12 -10.01 -32.62
C TYR A 339 -13.76 -8.64 -32.42
N GLN A 340 -13.69 -7.74 -33.41
CA GLN A 340 -14.36 -6.44 -33.36
C GLN A 340 -15.88 -6.60 -33.20
N GLN A 341 -16.48 -7.52 -33.95
CA GLN A 341 -17.92 -7.79 -33.84
C GLN A 341 -18.34 -8.23 -32.43
N LEU A 342 -17.55 -9.07 -31.75
CA LEU A 342 -17.79 -9.45 -30.35
C LEU A 342 -17.72 -8.25 -29.40
N VAL A 343 -16.71 -7.40 -29.58
CA VAL A 343 -16.51 -6.21 -28.75
C VAL A 343 -17.67 -5.22 -28.94
N GLU A 344 -18.00 -4.87 -30.18
CA GLU A 344 -19.07 -3.92 -30.51
C GLU A 344 -20.43 -4.41 -30.02
N ARG A 345 -20.77 -5.68 -30.25
CA ARG A 345 -22.05 -6.25 -29.80
C ARG A 345 -22.18 -6.24 -28.28
N TYR A 346 -21.10 -6.57 -27.56
CA TYR A 346 -21.08 -6.52 -26.10
C TYR A 346 -21.18 -5.08 -25.58
N GLU A 347 -20.50 -4.12 -26.22
CA GLU A 347 -20.57 -2.70 -25.88
C GLU A 347 -21.98 -2.14 -26.09
N GLN A 348 -22.63 -2.45 -27.20
CA GLN A 348 -24.02 -2.05 -27.47
C GLN A 348 -24.99 -2.63 -26.42
N TYR A 349 -24.86 -3.92 -26.10
CA TYR A 349 -25.65 -4.56 -25.05
C TYR A 349 -25.43 -3.90 -23.68
N ARG A 350 -24.18 -3.63 -23.32
CA ARG A 350 -23.82 -2.95 -22.07
C ARG A 350 -24.37 -1.52 -22.01
N GLN A 351 -24.31 -0.78 -23.11
CA GLN A 351 -24.89 0.57 -23.21
C GLN A 351 -26.41 0.54 -23.04
N ARG A 352 -27.10 -0.44 -23.65
CA ARG A 352 -28.54 -0.63 -23.50
C ARG A 352 -28.92 -0.93 -22.05
N GLN A 353 -28.25 -1.89 -21.43
CA GLN A 353 -28.43 -2.23 -20.01
C GLN A 353 -28.20 -1.03 -19.07
N LEU A 354 -27.22 -0.18 -19.40
CA LEU A 354 -26.96 1.03 -18.61
C LEU A 354 -28.08 2.07 -18.77
N ARG A 355 -28.63 2.23 -19.98
CA ARG A 355 -29.77 3.12 -20.23
C ARG A 355 -31.02 2.63 -19.49
N ASP A 356 -31.39 1.36 -19.67
CA ASP A 356 -32.56 0.76 -19.03
C ASP A 356 -32.49 0.90 -17.49
N ARG A 357 -31.29 0.70 -16.92
CA ARG A 357 -31.05 0.92 -15.49
C ARG A 357 -31.19 2.40 -15.08
N ASN A 358 -30.66 3.32 -15.88
CA ASN A 358 -30.75 4.76 -15.57
C ASN A 358 -32.20 5.25 -15.67
N ASP A 359 -32.97 4.74 -16.62
CA ASP A 359 -34.39 5.06 -16.78
C ASP A 359 -35.20 4.55 -15.58
N GLN A 360 -34.97 3.31 -15.14
CA GLN A 360 -35.57 2.77 -13.90
C GLN A 360 -35.22 3.61 -12.66
N LEU A 361 -33.98 4.09 -12.56
CA LEU A 361 -33.56 4.97 -11.46
C LEU A 361 -34.22 6.34 -11.56
N ALA A 362 -34.40 6.88 -12.77
CA ALA A 362 -35.10 8.13 -13.00
C ALA A 362 -36.56 8.03 -12.55
N ASP A 363 -37.26 6.96 -12.91
CA ASP A 363 -38.65 6.70 -12.49
C ASP A 363 -38.77 6.61 -10.96
N GLN A 364 -37.85 5.91 -10.30
CA GLN A 364 -37.83 5.82 -8.83
C GLN A 364 -37.58 7.18 -8.18
N LEU A 365 -36.62 7.96 -8.68
CA LEU A 365 -36.35 9.31 -8.17
C LEU A 365 -37.52 10.26 -8.41
N GLN A 366 -38.20 10.12 -9.54
CA GLN A 366 -39.39 10.88 -9.87
C GLN A 366 -40.56 10.53 -8.93
N ALA A 367 -40.75 9.26 -8.58
CA ALA A 367 -41.71 8.83 -7.57
C ALA A 367 -41.41 9.45 -6.19
N PHE A 368 -40.14 9.47 -5.75
CA PHE A 368 -39.76 10.15 -4.50
C PHE A 368 -39.98 11.65 -4.55
N LEU A 369 -39.73 12.30 -5.69
CA LEU A 369 -39.93 13.74 -5.86
C LEU A 369 -41.42 14.14 -5.75
N HIS A 370 -42.31 13.29 -6.27
CA HIS A 370 -43.76 13.51 -6.25
C HIS A 370 -44.46 12.95 -4.99
N SER A 371 -43.74 12.23 -4.13
CA SER A 371 -44.31 11.73 -2.88
C SER A 371 -44.86 12.85 -1.98
N GLU A 372 -45.98 12.59 -1.30
CA GLU A 372 -46.57 13.51 -0.30
C GLU A 372 -45.96 13.34 1.10
N GLU A 373 -44.88 12.57 1.23
CA GLU A 373 -44.23 12.28 2.51
C GLU A 373 -43.66 13.57 3.14
N MET A 374 -43.98 13.81 4.42
CA MET A 374 -43.52 14.96 5.20
C MET A 374 -42.84 14.47 6.50
N PRO A 375 -41.57 14.86 6.76
CA PRO A 375 -40.73 15.74 5.96
C PRO A 375 -40.27 15.08 4.64
N PRO A 376 -40.12 15.85 3.54
CA PRO A 376 -39.73 15.30 2.25
C PRO A 376 -38.36 14.59 2.35
N PRO A 377 -38.20 13.42 1.73
CA PRO A 377 -37.00 12.60 1.92
C PRO A 377 -35.75 13.32 1.42
N THR A 378 -34.67 13.25 2.18
CA THR A 378 -33.37 13.80 1.76
C THR A 378 -32.72 12.88 0.74
N LEU A 379 -31.89 13.45 -0.16
CA LEU A 379 -31.08 12.65 -1.10
C LEU A 379 -30.29 11.54 -0.38
N ARG A 380 -29.81 11.81 0.85
CA ARG A 380 -29.08 10.82 1.67
C ARG A 380 -29.97 9.70 2.19
N ASN A 381 -31.23 9.97 2.51
CA ASN A 381 -32.19 8.93 2.91
C ASN A 381 -32.60 8.08 1.70
N ILE A 382 -32.83 8.69 0.54
CA ILE A 382 -33.12 7.99 -0.71
C ILE A 382 -31.93 7.09 -1.10
N CYS A 383 -30.69 7.57 -0.98
CA CYS A 383 -29.49 6.75 -1.17
C CYS A 383 -29.46 5.52 -0.25
N ARG A 384 -29.88 5.66 1.02
CA ARG A 384 -29.95 4.52 1.95
C ARG A 384 -31.06 3.55 1.59
N GLN A 385 -32.25 4.04 1.21
CA GLN A 385 -33.38 3.21 0.79
C GLN A 385 -33.06 2.42 -0.47
N LEU A 386 -32.35 3.02 -1.43
CA LEU A 386 -31.90 2.35 -2.65
C LEU A 386 -30.59 1.56 -2.47
N GLN A 387 -29.98 1.58 -1.28
CA GLN A 387 -28.67 0.96 -0.98
C GLN A 387 -27.55 1.38 -1.96
N MET A 388 -27.58 2.63 -2.42
CA MET A 388 -26.66 3.17 -3.41
C MET A 388 -25.83 4.33 -2.88
N LYS A 389 -24.66 4.54 -3.49
CA LYS A 389 -23.80 5.68 -3.17
C LYS A 389 -24.33 6.96 -3.81
N PRO A 390 -24.20 8.13 -3.15
CA PRO A 390 -24.63 9.41 -3.73
C PRO A 390 -23.99 9.70 -5.08
N SER A 391 -22.71 9.37 -5.27
CA SER A 391 -21.97 9.53 -6.52
C SER A 391 -22.60 8.78 -7.70
N THR A 392 -23.25 7.65 -7.43
CA THR A 392 -23.89 6.82 -8.46
C THR A 392 -25.20 7.44 -8.93
N LEU A 393 -26.01 7.98 -8.02
CA LEU A 393 -27.27 8.66 -8.38
C LEU A 393 -27.00 10.01 -9.05
N THR A 394 -26.02 10.78 -8.58
CA THR A 394 -25.65 12.05 -9.21
C THR A 394 -25.02 11.86 -10.60
N GLY A 395 -24.36 10.73 -10.84
CA GLY A 395 -23.82 10.39 -12.16
C GLY A 395 -24.86 9.87 -13.14
N ALA A 396 -25.94 9.23 -12.65
CA ALA A 396 -27.01 8.70 -13.48
C ALA A 396 -28.09 9.76 -13.80
N CYS A 397 -28.57 10.50 -12.80
CA CYS A 397 -29.70 11.44 -12.92
C CYS A 397 -29.44 12.74 -12.13
N PRO A 398 -28.54 13.62 -12.59
CA PRO A 398 -28.12 14.81 -11.83
C PRO A 398 -29.27 15.81 -11.57
N GLU A 399 -30.15 16.04 -12.55
CA GLU A 399 -31.23 17.02 -12.45
C GLU A 399 -32.30 16.61 -11.42
N LEU A 400 -32.71 15.34 -11.41
CA LEU A 400 -33.67 14.84 -10.41
C LEU A 400 -33.09 14.90 -8.99
N CYS A 401 -31.80 14.61 -8.81
CA CYS A 401 -31.11 14.76 -7.52
C CYS A 401 -31.10 16.22 -7.04
N ARG A 402 -30.94 17.17 -7.97
CA ARG A 402 -30.98 18.61 -7.68
C ARG A 402 -32.40 19.03 -7.26
N LEU A 403 -33.44 18.58 -7.96
CA LEU A 403 -34.84 18.89 -7.64
C LEU A 403 -35.26 18.37 -6.26
N ILE A 404 -34.87 17.14 -5.90
CA ILE A 404 -35.11 16.58 -4.55
C ILE A 404 -34.45 17.43 -3.47
N THR A 405 -33.21 17.84 -3.72
CA THR A 405 -32.46 18.69 -2.80
C THR A 405 -33.12 20.07 -2.63
N GLN A 406 -33.64 20.64 -3.73
CA GLN A 406 -34.37 21.91 -3.71
C GLN A 406 -35.69 21.81 -2.94
N ARG A 407 -36.47 20.73 -3.14
CA ARG A 407 -37.71 20.47 -2.40
C ARG A 407 -37.48 20.41 -0.89
N HIS A 408 -36.47 19.67 -0.45
CA HIS A 408 -36.14 19.58 0.98
C HIS A 408 -35.64 20.91 1.56
N ARG A 409 -34.91 21.70 0.77
CA ARG A 409 -34.49 23.05 1.16
C ARG A 409 -35.69 24.00 1.34
N ALA A 410 -36.67 23.95 0.43
CA ALA A 410 -37.88 24.76 0.52
C ALA A 410 -38.70 24.41 1.79
N TYR A 411 -38.88 23.11 2.07
CA TYR A 411 -39.53 22.66 3.32
C TYR A 411 -38.82 23.19 4.56
N ARG A 412 -37.48 23.08 4.63
CA ARG A 412 -36.70 23.60 5.77
C ARG A 412 -36.86 25.10 5.95
N GLN A 413 -36.90 25.86 4.86
CA GLN A 413 -37.10 27.30 4.91
C GLN A 413 -38.50 27.64 5.44
N GLY A 414 -39.54 26.97 4.95
CA GLY A 414 -40.93 27.15 5.42
C GLY A 414 -41.14 26.74 6.88
N ARG A 415 -40.50 25.66 7.34
CA ARG A 415 -40.49 25.27 8.76
C ARG A 415 -39.83 26.34 9.64
N LYS A 416 -38.71 26.91 9.16
CA LYS A 416 -38.01 27.99 9.87
C LYS A 416 -38.91 29.23 10.01
N THR A 417 -39.53 29.70 8.94
CA THR A 417 -40.39 30.89 9.00
C THR A 417 -41.63 30.68 9.88
N LYS A 418 -42.25 29.50 9.84
CA LYS A 418 -43.38 29.15 10.74
C LYS A 418 -42.97 29.13 12.21
N ALA A 419 -41.83 28.52 12.54
CA ALA A 419 -41.33 28.47 13.92
C ALA A 419 -40.95 29.87 14.44
N GLU A 420 -40.38 30.73 13.59
CA GLU A 420 -40.05 32.12 13.93
C GLU A 420 -41.30 32.95 14.24
N ALA A 421 -42.31 32.89 13.36
CA ALA A 421 -43.58 33.57 13.55
C ALA A 421 -44.32 33.08 14.81
N GLY A 422 -44.33 31.76 15.05
CA GLY A 422 -44.98 31.17 16.22
C GLY A 422 -44.29 31.53 17.54
N LEU A 423 -42.96 31.57 17.58
CA LEU A 423 -42.21 32.05 18.74
C LEU A 423 -42.45 33.54 19.01
N ALA A 424 -42.50 34.37 17.96
CA ALA A 424 -42.83 35.79 18.09
C ALA A 424 -44.26 36.00 18.62
N GLN A 425 -45.23 35.21 18.16
CA GLN A 425 -46.61 35.25 18.65
C GLN A 425 -46.71 34.85 20.13
N ILE A 426 -45.98 33.81 20.56
CA ILE A 426 -45.93 33.38 21.97
C ILE A 426 -45.31 34.46 22.86
N LEU A 427 -44.29 35.18 22.36
CA LEU A 427 -43.67 36.30 23.08
C LEU A 427 -44.59 37.51 23.21
N ALA A 428 -45.41 37.76 22.18
CA ALA A 428 -46.37 38.86 22.14
C ALA A 428 -47.66 38.61 22.94
N GLY A 429 -47.97 37.35 23.31
CA GLY A 429 -49.17 37.01 24.06
C GLY A 429 -49.08 37.31 25.57
N ASP A 430 -50.19 37.68 26.18
CA ASP A 430 -50.30 38.07 27.60
C ASP A 430 -50.74 36.95 28.56
N GLU A 431 -50.35 35.72 28.24
CA GLU A 431 -50.70 34.55 29.06
C GLU A 431 -49.98 34.55 30.42
N ALA A 432 -50.72 34.26 31.50
CA ALA A 432 -50.20 34.08 32.86
C ALA A 432 -50.60 32.70 33.42
N PRO A 433 -49.64 31.83 33.78
CA PRO A 433 -48.19 32.04 33.76
C PRO A 433 -47.62 32.08 32.33
N PRO A 434 -46.66 32.97 32.03
CA PRO A 434 -46.05 33.08 30.69
C PRO A 434 -45.40 31.74 30.31
N PRO A 435 -45.56 31.21 29.09
CA PRO A 435 -45.15 29.85 28.75
C PRO A 435 -43.62 29.63 28.83
N SER A 436 -43.20 28.42 29.19
CA SER A 436 -41.78 28.03 29.15
C SER A 436 -41.32 27.70 27.72
N VAL A 437 -40.01 27.69 27.45
CA VAL A 437 -39.48 27.27 26.13
C VAL A 437 -39.88 25.82 25.79
N ILE A 438 -40.09 24.97 26.81
CA ILE A 438 -40.57 23.59 26.66
C ILE A 438 -42.05 23.59 26.23
N GLU A 439 -42.88 24.43 26.86
CA GLU A 439 -44.30 24.59 26.51
C GLU A 439 -44.45 25.23 25.12
N ALA A 440 -43.60 26.20 24.77
CA ALA A 440 -43.55 26.80 23.44
C ALA A 440 -43.14 25.78 22.36
N ALA A 441 -42.14 24.94 22.63
CA ALA A 441 -41.74 23.85 21.74
C ALA A 441 -42.87 22.84 21.51
N ALA A 442 -43.59 22.46 22.57
CA ALA A 442 -44.74 21.57 22.48
C ALA A 442 -45.89 22.17 21.65
N ARG A 443 -46.20 23.46 21.82
CA ARG A 443 -47.25 24.16 21.05
C ARG A 443 -46.91 24.30 19.57
N LEU A 444 -45.63 24.49 19.24
CA LEU A 444 -45.16 24.62 17.87
C LEU A 444 -44.93 23.25 17.19
N GLY A 445 -44.99 22.14 17.93
CA GLY A 445 -44.67 20.80 17.43
C GLY A 445 -43.19 20.65 17.06
N GLU A 446 -42.31 21.43 17.70
CA GLU A 446 -40.90 21.57 17.34
C GLU A 446 -39.98 21.02 18.43
N ASP A 447 -38.79 20.52 18.05
CA ASP A 447 -37.79 20.06 19.02
C ASP A 447 -37.16 21.27 19.74
N ILE A 448 -37.12 21.23 21.08
CA ILE A 448 -36.47 22.21 21.93
C ILE A 448 -35.03 22.50 21.45
N LYS A 449 -34.28 21.47 21.06
CA LYS A 449 -32.90 21.62 20.55
C LYS A 449 -32.85 22.36 19.22
N TYR A 450 -33.85 22.18 18.37
CA TYR A 450 -33.97 22.89 17.10
C TYR A 450 -34.24 24.37 17.33
N LEU A 451 -35.14 24.72 18.25
CA LEU A 451 -35.47 26.11 18.56
C LEU A 451 -34.26 26.87 19.15
N TYR A 452 -33.52 26.29 20.10
CA TYR A 452 -32.29 26.91 20.62
C TYR A 452 -31.21 27.08 19.56
N LYS A 453 -31.12 26.15 18.60
CA LYS A 453 -30.12 26.21 17.53
C LYS A 453 -30.46 27.26 16.48
N CYS A 454 -31.73 27.40 16.13
CA CYS A 454 -32.17 28.28 15.05
C CYS A 454 -32.60 29.68 15.52
N PHE A 455 -33.10 29.80 16.75
CA PHE A 455 -33.66 31.04 17.32
C PHE A 455 -33.22 31.25 18.78
N PRO A 456 -31.91 31.36 19.06
CA PRO A 456 -31.40 31.47 20.42
C PRO A 456 -31.93 32.70 21.17
N GLU A 457 -32.11 33.84 20.48
CA GLU A 457 -32.57 35.07 21.14
C GLU A 457 -34.05 35.05 21.50
N LEU A 458 -34.92 34.51 20.64
CA LEU A 458 -36.34 34.34 20.97
C LEU A 458 -36.53 33.38 22.16
N CYS A 459 -35.74 32.30 22.21
CA CYS A 459 -35.75 31.37 23.35
C CYS A 459 -35.29 32.04 24.66
N ARG A 460 -34.29 32.95 24.60
CA ARG A 460 -33.85 33.72 25.77
C ARG A 460 -34.93 34.69 26.25
N GLN A 461 -35.63 35.37 25.35
CA GLN A 461 -36.72 36.28 25.70
C GLN A 461 -37.88 35.56 26.40
N ILE A 462 -38.26 34.37 25.93
CA ILE A 462 -39.29 33.54 26.59
C ILE A 462 -38.84 33.13 27.99
N THR A 463 -37.56 32.74 28.11
CA THR A 463 -36.96 32.38 29.39
C THR A 463 -36.96 33.56 30.37
N GLN A 464 -36.63 34.77 29.89
CA GLN A 464 -36.67 36.00 30.67
C GLN A 464 -38.09 36.33 31.14
N ARG A 465 -39.09 36.25 30.25
CA ARG A 465 -40.52 36.47 30.59
C ARG A 465 -41.01 35.48 31.65
N ARG A 466 -40.65 34.19 31.55
CA ARG A 466 -40.96 33.16 32.57
C ARG A 466 -40.27 33.46 33.90
N SER A 467 -39.01 33.88 33.88
CA SER A 467 -38.24 34.16 35.09
C SER A 467 -38.72 35.40 35.87
N ALA A 468 -39.34 36.37 35.18
CA ALA A 468 -39.91 37.57 35.79
C ALA A 468 -41.26 37.30 36.51
N TYR A 469 -41.92 36.18 36.22
CA TYR A 469 -43.19 35.80 36.85
C TYR A 469 -42.96 35.12 38.22
N ARG A 470 -43.51 35.71 39.29
CA ARG A 470 -43.39 35.23 40.69
C ARG A 470 -44.60 34.38 41.08
N PRO A 471 -44.47 33.06 41.33
CA PRO A 471 -45.60 32.23 41.77
C PRO A 471 -45.90 32.42 43.27
N ALA A 472 -47.17 32.22 43.65
CA ALA A 472 -47.62 32.13 45.05
C ALA A 472 -46.98 30.92 45.78
N PRO A 473 -46.76 31.00 47.11
CA PRO A 473 -46.06 29.95 47.87
C PRO A 473 -46.86 28.64 47.90
N ARG A 474 -46.21 27.54 47.53
CA ARG A 474 -46.77 26.18 47.63
C ARG A 474 -46.79 25.71 49.09
N VAL A 475 -47.96 25.26 49.54
CA VAL A 475 -48.19 24.58 50.81
C VAL A 475 -47.33 23.30 50.86
N LYS A 476 -46.46 23.19 51.88
CA LYS A 476 -45.63 22.01 52.11
C LYS A 476 -46.46 20.88 52.74
N GLY A 477 -46.42 19.71 52.12
CA GLY A 477 -47.00 18.47 52.63
C GLY A 477 -46.32 17.92 53.89
N GLN A 478 -47.04 17.00 54.54
CA GLN A 478 -46.89 16.47 55.90
C GLN A 478 -45.50 15.86 56.24
N PRO A 479 -45.10 15.88 57.54
CA PRO A 479 -43.85 15.27 58.01
C PRO A 479 -43.88 13.74 57.99
N LYS A 480 -42.90 13.12 57.30
CA LYS A 480 -42.46 11.73 57.57
C LYS A 480 -41.55 11.71 58.81
N ASP A 481 -41.62 10.63 59.58
CA ASP A 481 -41.00 10.41 60.89
C ASP A 481 -39.54 10.88 61.01
N HIS A 482 -39.34 11.93 61.82
CA HIS A 482 -38.08 12.67 62.02
C HIS A 482 -37.03 11.98 62.92
N PRO A 483 -37.38 11.16 63.93
CA PRO A 483 -36.38 10.54 64.81
C PRO A 483 -35.50 9.51 64.10
N THR A 484 -36.10 8.67 63.24
CA THR A 484 -35.42 7.57 62.53
C THR A 484 -34.40 8.08 61.51
N ILE A 485 -34.75 9.16 60.79
CA ILE A 485 -33.88 9.79 59.78
C ILE A 485 -32.64 10.42 60.44
N ARG A 486 -32.79 11.02 61.63
CA ARG A 486 -31.67 11.61 62.37
C ARG A 486 -30.64 10.56 62.77
N CYS A 487 -31.09 9.43 63.33
CA CYS A 487 -30.22 8.34 63.76
C CYS A 487 -29.48 7.71 62.57
N GLN A 488 -30.16 7.49 61.44
CA GLN A 488 -29.54 6.95 60.23
C GLN A 488 -28.54 7.94 59.60
N PHE A 489 -28.84 9.25 59.60
CA PHE A 489 -27.90 10.26 59.11
C PHE A 489 -26.64 10.33 59.99
N MET A 490 -26.79 10.30 61.31
CA MET A 490 -25.64 10.24 62.22
C MET A 490 -24.78 8.97 62.00
N ALA A 491 -25.41 7.82 61.73
CA ALA A 491 -24.69 6.59 61.42
C ALA A 491 -23.86 6.70 60.14
N ILE A 492 -24.39 7.35 59.09
CA ILE A 492 -23.65 7.58 57.83
C ILE A 492 -22.45 8.51 58.06
N LEU A 493 -22.59 9.56 58.87
CA LEU A 493 -21.49 10.48 59.18
C LEU A 493 -20.37 9.83 60.02
N ALA A 494 -20.71 8.81 60.81
CA ALA A 494 -19.75 8.07 61.63
C ALA A 494 -18.92 7.03 60.85
N GLN A 495 -19.39 6.59 59.68
CA GLN A 495 -18.73 5.54 58.88
C GLN A 495 -17.42 6.02 58.20
N ALA A 496 -17.12 7.32 58.21
CA ALA A 496 -15.88 7.91 57.68
C ALA A 496 -15.50 7.41 56.26
N GLU A 497 -16.48 7.29 55.35
CA GLU A 497 -16.25 6.90 53.96
C GLU A 497 -15.28 7.88 53.24
N THR A 498 -14.29 7.35 52.52
CA THR A 498 -13.37 8.14 51.68
C THR A 498 -13.53 7.79 50.20
N PRO A 499 -14.06 8.68 49.33
CA PRO A 499 -14.44 10.07 49.60
C PRO A 499 -15.77 10.21 50.39
N PRO A 500 -15.95 11.31 51.15
CA PRO A 500 -17.18 11.56 51.90
C PRO A 500 -18.40 11.65 50.95
N PRO A 501 -19.55 11.07 51.32
CA PRO A 501 -20.73 10.97 50.45
C PRO A 501 -21.44 12.32 50.30
N SER A 502 -21.84 12.67 49.07
CA SER A 502 -22.54 13.94 48.83
C SER A 502 -23.87 14.04 49.57
N LEU A 503 -24.30 15.26 49.94
CA LEU A 503 -25.63 15.48 50.55
C LEU A 503 -26.80 14.86 49.73
N ARG A 504 -26.69 14.80 48.40
CA ARG A 504 -27.69 14.14 47.54
C ARG A 504 -27.67 12.61 47.67
N GLU A 505 -26.48 12.05 47.83
CA GLU A 505 -26.29 10.61 48.03
C GLU A 505 -26.79 10.18 49.42
N VAL A 506 -26.51 10.99 50.45
CA VAL A 506 -27.08 10.77 51.79
C VAL A 506 -28.61 10.89 51.77
N ALA A 507 -29.16 11.88 51.05
CA ALA A 507 -30.61 12.01 50.86
C ALA A 507 -31.24 10.78 50.18
N ARG A 508 -30.56 10.23 49.16
CA ARG A 508 -30.98 9.01 48.47
C ARG A 508 -30.96 7.79 49.38
N ARG A 509 -29.91 7.63 50.21
CA ARG A 509 -29.78 6.52 51.17
C ARG A 509 -30.82 6.57 52.29
N LEU A 510 -31.30 7.77 52.63
CA LEU A 510 -32.32 8.01 53.65
C LEU A 510 -33.75 8.12 53.09
N ASP A 511 -33.94 7.80 51.79
CA ASP A 511 -35.21 7.93 51.05
C ASP A 511 -35.96 9.25 51.30
N CYS A 512 -35.21 10.36 51.31
CA CYS A 512 -35.75 11.68 51.56
C CYS A 512 -35.16 12.73 50.62
N SER A 513 -35.79 13.91 50.56
CA SER A 513 -35.29 14.99 49.71
C SER A 513 -34.15 15.74 50.39
N ALA A 514 -33.13 16.14 49.61
CA ALA A 514 -32.01 16.94 50.12
C ALA A 514 -32.46 18.29 50.71
N THR A 515 -33.62 18.82 50.28
CA THR A 515 -34.23 20.02 50.85
C THR A 515 -34.85 19.75 52.21
N THR A 516 -35.46 18.57 52.42
CA THR A 516 -35.96 18.13 53.74
C THR A 516 -34.83 18.00 54.74
N LEU A 517 -33.70 17.39 54.36
CA LEU A 517 -32.52 17.25 55.24
C LEU A 517 -31.95 18.61 55.66
N ARG A 518 -31.80 19.56 54.72
CA ARG A 518 -31.32 20.92 55.03
C ARG A 518 -32.23 21.67 55.98
N GLN A 519 -33.55 21.52 55.83
CA GLN A 519 -34.51 22.25 56.64
C GLN A 519 -34.64 21.68 58.05
N ARG A 520 -34.49 20.36 58.21
CA ARG A 520 -34.81 19.66 59.46
C ARG A 520 -33.61 19.14 60.25
N HIS A 521 -32.45 19.02 59.60
CA HIS A 521 -31.19 18.54 60.19
C HIS A 521 -30.00 19.38 59.70
N ALA A 522 -30.11 20.70 59.83
CA ALA A 522 -29.09 21.66 59.37
C ALA A 522 -27.70 21.37 59.95
N ALA A 523 -27.60 21.09 61.26
CA ALA A 523 -26.33 20.81 61.93
C ALA A 523 -25.59 19.59 61.35
N LEU A 524 -26.30 18.49 61.03
CA LEU A 524 -25.70 17.30 60.42
C LEU A 524 -25.28 17.57 58.96
N CYS A 525 -26.05 18.39 58.25
CA CYS A 525 -25.68 18.84 56.90
C CYS A 525 -24.41 19.71 56.93
N ASP A 526 -24.23 20.53 57.95
CA ASP A 526 -23.05 21.38 58.09
C ASP A 526 -21.82 20.56 58.50
N GLN A 527 -21.99 19.54 59.34
CA GLN A 527 -20.94 18.56 59.65
C GLN A 527 -20.49 17.80 58.39
N LEU A 528 -21.43 17.35 57.54
CA LEU A 528 -21.09 16.71 56.27
C LEU A 528 -20.30 17.65 55.35
N LYS A 529 -20.72 18.91 55.25
CA LYS A 529 -20.00 19.93 54.46
C LYS A 529 -18.61 20.18 55.01
N GLN A 530 -18.42 20.18 56.33
CA GLN A 530 -17.11 20.33 56.95
C GLN A 530 -16.20 19.14 56.64
N GLN A 531 -16.71 17.91 56.68
CA GLN A 531 -15.96 16.71 56.29
C GLN A 531 -15.60 16.71 54.79
N GLU A 532 -16.55 17.07 53.91
CA GLU A 532 -16.28 17.27 52.47
C GLU A 532 -15.23 18.37 52.25
N ALA A 533 -15.38 19.52 52.93
CA ALA A 533 -14.45 20.64 52.81
C ALA A 533 -13.05 20.28 53.29
N ALA A 534 -12.90 19.59 54.41
CA ALA A 534 -11.61 19.14 54.93
C ALA A 534 -10.94 18.14 53.96
N PHE A 535 -11.70 17.20 53.39
CA PHE A 535 -11.18 16.26 52.39
C PHE A 535 -10.71 16.97 51.12
N TYR A 536 -11.49 17.91 50.58
CA TYR A 536 -11.08 18.68 49.41
C TYR A 536 -9.94 19.65 49.73
N GLN A 537 -9.88 20.27 50.92
CA GLN A 537 -8.76 21.12 51.34
C GLN A 537 -7.45 20.34 51.41
N ALA A 538 -7.45 19.14 51.98
CA ALA A 538 -6.27 18.26 52.00
C ALA A 538 -5.82 17.86 50.57
N LYS A 539 -6.78 17.56 49.67
CA LYS A 539 -6.48 17.24 48.28
C LYS A 539 -6.00 18.44 47.46
N ILE A 540 -6.39 19.66 47.84
CA ILE A 540 -6.03 20.92 47.15
C ILE A 540 -4.64 21.41 47.59
N ALA A 541 -4.24 21.19 48.85
CA ALA A 541 -2.98 21.68 49.40
C ALA A 541 -1.72 21.21 48.63
N ASP A 542 -1.77 20.01 48.04
CA ASP A 542 -0.68 19.36 47.30
C ASP A 542 -0.63 19.77 45.80
N LEU A 543 -1.70 20.37 45.26
CA LEU A 543 -1.81 20.69 43.83
C LEU A 543 -0.86 21.80 43.34
N PRO A 544 -0.62 22.90 44.09
CA PRO A 544 0.30 23.95 43.65
C PRO A 544 1.74 23.45 43.50
N ALA A 545 2.22 22.63 44.44
CA ALA A 545 3.57 22.06 44.41
C ALA A 545 3.76 21.13 43.19
N ARG A 546 2.80 20.24 42.95
CA ARG A 546 2.82 19.32 41.80
C ARG A 546 2.66 20.02 40.46
N LEU A 547 1.90 21.12 40.40
CA LEU A 547 1.79 21.93 39.19
C LEU A 547 3.10 22.69 38.92
N ALA A 548 3.73 23.24 39.96
CA ALA A 548 5.03 23.89 39.86
C ALA A 548 6.13 22.92 39.38
N GLU A 549 6.15 21.68 39.87
CA GLU A 549 7.06 20.63 39.37
C GLU A 549 6.86 20.33 37.89
N ILE A 550 5.61 20.28 37.41
CA ILE A 550 5.31 20.04 35.98
C ILE A 550 5.73 21.24 35.11
N VAL A 551 5.62 22.46 35.64
CA VAL A 551 6.07 23.68 34.94
C VAL A 551 7.61 23.77 34.92
N ALA A 552 8.27 23.40 36.02
CA ALA A 552 9.73 23.38 36.16
C ALA A 552 10.39 22.23 35.38
N ALA A 553 9.68 21.12 35.20
CA ALA A 553 10.09 20.06 34.30
C ALA A 553 10.12 20.62 32.87
N ASN A 554 11.31 20.91 32.36
CA ASN A 554 11.56 21.44 31.01
C ASN A 554 11.23 20.40 29.92
N GLU A 555 9.95 20.03 29.80
CA GLU A 555 9.45 19.18 28.72
C GLU A 555 9.65 19.89 27.37
N THR A 556 10.07 19.13 26.35
CA THR A 556 10.41 19.65 25.01
C THR A 556 9.25 20.31 24.25
N SER A 557 8.03 20.20 24.76
CA SER A 557 6.83 20.85 24.20
C SER A 557 5.86 21.17 25.32
N ALA A 558 5.26 22.36 25.32
CA ALA A 558 4.32 22.77 26.36
C ALA A 558 3.12 21.81 26.47
N PRO A 559 2.94 21.09 27.60
CA PRO A 559 1.82 20.19 27.78
C PRO A 559 0.50 20.98 27.82
N SER A 560 -0.55 20.44 27.18
CA SER A 560 -1.87 21.09 27.22
C SER A 560 -2.46 21.04 28.64
N LEU A 561 -3.23 22.06 29.01
CA LEU A 561 -3.93 22.11 30.30
C LEU A 561 -4.81 20.86 30.54
N ARG A 562 -5.33 20.25 29.46
CA ARG A 562 -6.09 18.99 29.50
C ARG A 562 -5.21 17.78 29.82
N ALA A 563 -3.98 17.73 29.30
CA ALA A 563 -3.02 16.68 29.62
C ALA A 563 -2.56 16.77 31.08
N ILE A 564 -2.35 18.00 31.58
CA ILE A 564 -2.01 18.26 32.99
C ILE A 564 -3.18 17.87 33.91
N SER A 565 -4.41 18.25 33.54
CA SER A 565 -5.64 17.84 34.24
C SER A 565 -5.75 16.31 34.38
N HIS A 566 -5.43 15.56 33.32
CA HIS A 566 -5.43 14.09 33.36
C HIS A 566 -4.27 13.52 34.21
N ARG A 567 -3.08 14.12 34.19
CA ARG A 567 -1.93 13.70 35.01
C ARG A 567 -2.19 13.92 36.51
N LEU A 568 -2.87 15.01 36.85
CA LEU A 568 -3.18 15.36 38.24
C LEU A 568 -4.49 14.73 38.75
N GLY A 569 -5.33 14.18 37.86
CA GLY A 569 -6.64 13.62 38.23
C GLY A 569 -7.62 14.69 38.74
N VAL A 570 -7.47 15.93 38.27
CA VAL A 570 -8.26 17.10 38.69
C VAL A 570 -8.80 17.82 37.47
N GLU A 571 -10.05 18.25 37.50
CA GLU A 571 -10.66 18.96 36.38
C GLU A 571 -10.00 20.32 36.10
N SER A 572 -9.85 20.66 34.82
CA SER A 572 -9.18 21.88 34.34
C SER A 572 -9.74 23.19 34.91
N HIS A 573 -11.00 23.20 35.35
CA HIS A 573 -11.63 24.40 35.93
C HIS A 573 -11.16 24.66 37.36
N LEU A 574 -10.84 23.61 38.13
CA LEU A 574 -10.32 23.73 39.49
C LEU A 574 -8.86 24.22 39.48
N LEU A 575 -8.06 23.73 38.54
CA LEU A 575 -6.67 24.20 38.37
C LEU A 575 -6.59 25.70 38.11
N LYS A 576 -7.48 26.23 37.24
CA LYS A 576 -7.57 27.67 36.95
C LYS A 576 -8.01 28.51 38.15
N LYS A 577 -8.79 27.93 39.06
CA LYS A 577 -9.31 28.61 40.25
C LYS A 577 -8.28 28.64 41.38
N ILE A 578 -7.48 27.58 41.51
CA ILE A 578 -6.53 27.38 42.61
C ILE A 578 -5.16 27.99 42.27
N CYS A 579 -4.68 27.83 41.04
CA CYS A 579 -3.38 28.33 40.59
C CYS A 579 -3.50 29.05 39.23
N PRO A 580 -4.13 30.25 39.18
CA PRO A 580 -4.35 30.97 37.95
C PRO A 580 -3.05 31.36 37.24
N ASP A 581 -2.03 31.77 38.00
CA ASP A 581 -0.77 32.30 37.45
C ASP A 581 0.04 31.21 36.73
N LEU A 582 0.22 30.05 37.37
CA LEU A 582 0.88 28.89 36.74
C LEU A 582 0.10 28.38 35.51
N CYS A 583 -1.23 28.39 35.58
CA CYS A 583 -2.06 28.03 34.42
C CYS A 583 -1.90 29.03 33.27
N TYR A 584 -1.78 30.33 33.58
CA TYR A 584 -1.54 31.38 32.59
C TYR A 584 -0.18 31.21 31.93
N GLU A 585 0.87 30.93 32.70
CA GLU A 585 2.22 30.68 32.21
C GLU A 585 2.28 29.50 31.23
N ILE A 586 1.62 28.37 31.55
CA ILE A 586 1.51 27.20 30.65
C ILE A 586 0.80 27.57 29.34
N LEU A 587 -0.28 28.35 29.42
CA LEU A 587 -1.04 28.77 28.24
C LEU A 587 -0.23 29.74 27.36
N GLN A 588 0.51 30.66 27.98
CA GLN A 588 1.37 31.63 27.31
C GLN A 588 2.56 30.94 26.62
N ARG A 589 3.20 29.96 27.29
CA ARG A 589 4.24 29.11 26.70
C ARG A 589 3.70 28.32 25.50
N GLY A 590 2.52 27.72 25.63
CA GLY A 590 1.87 27.02 24.52
C GLY A 590 1.48 27.93 23.35
N GLN A 591 1.15 29.20 23.62
CA GLN A 591 0.84 30.19 22.58
C GLN A 591 2.09 30.66 21.84
N THR A 592 3.17 30.95 22.56
CA THR A 592 4.46 31.37 21.98
C THR A 592 5.09 30.26 21.15
N GLU A 593 5.05 29.01 21.60
CA GLU A 593 5.52 27.85 20.80
C GLU A 593 4.71 27.68 19.50
N ARG A 594 3.38 27.86 19.54
CA ARG A 594 2.54 27.81 18.33
C ARG A 594 2.82 28.95 17.37
N GLN A 595 3.06 30.15 17.89
CA GLN A 595 3.43 31.32 17.07
C GLN A 595 4.81 31.12 16.43
N ALA A 596 5.80 30.63 17.18
CA ALA A 596 7.12 30.29 16.66
C ALA A 596 7.05 29.20 15.58
N ALA A 597 6.29 28.13 15.81
CA ALA A 597 6.07 27.08 14.81
C ALA A 597 5.36 27.61 13.54
N LYS A 598 4.41 28.54 13.70
CA LYS A 598 3.76 29.21 12.56
C LYS A 598 4.76 30.07 11.79
N ALA A 599 5.59 30.85 12.48
CA ALA A 599 6.62 31.69 11.86
C ALA A 599 7.66 30.86 11.11
N GLN A 600 8.11 29.74 11.68
CA GLN A 600 9.03 28.80 11.04
C GLN A 600 8.45 28.21 9.74
N ARG A 601 7.17 27.79 9.77
CA ARG A 601 6.49 27.27 8.55
C ARG A 601 6.39 28.33 7.46
N LYS A 602 6.11 29.58 7.83
CA LYS A 602 6.07 30.69 6.89
C LYS A 602 7.44 30.95 6.27
N ALA A 603 8.50 31.00 7.09
CA ALA A 603 9.86 31.22 6.60
C ALA A 603 10.29 30.16 5.56
N VAL A 604 9.97 28.88 5.80
CA VAL A 604 10.26 27.79 4.84
C VAL A 604 9.44 27.93 3.55
N LEU A 605 8.18 28.37 3.64
CA LEU A 605 7.37 28.66 2.45
C LEU A 605 7.93 29.83 1.64
N ASP A 606 8.32 30.91 2.31
CA ASP A 606 8.92 32.09 1.68
C ASP A 606 10.23 31.73 0.99
N GLU A 607 11.09 30.92 1.62
CA GLU A 607 12.33 30.40 1.03
C GLU A 607 12.07 29.57 -0.24
N CYS A 608 11.03 28.72 -0.23
CA CYS A 608 10.64 27.93 -1.41
C CYS A 608 10.07 28.78 -2.57
N LEU A 609 9.61 30.00 -2.29
CA LEU A 609 9.06 30.92 -3.28
C LEU A 609 10.15 31.78 -3.95
N ILE A 610 11.37 31.80 -3.40
CA ILE A 610 12.50 32.53 -3.99
C ILE A 610 12.84 31.92 -5.37
N PRO A 611 12.95 32.74 -6.43
CA PRO A 611 13.38 32.27 -7.75
C PRO A 611 14.78 31.65 -7.68
N SER A 612 14.89 30.37 -8.02
CA SER A 612 16.16 29.66 -8.18
C SER A 612 16.17 28.87 -9.49
N ASP A 613 17.38 28.54 -9.98
CA ASP A 613 17.62 27.68 -11.15
C ASP A 613 17.27 26.19 -10.89
N SER A 614 16.96 25.85 -9.63
CA SER A 614 16.55 24.51 -9.24
C SER A 614 15.05 24.27 -9.49
N PRO A 615 14.65 23.01 -9.75
CA PRO A 615 13.24 22.68 -9.97
C PRO A 615 12.40 23.05 -8.74
N PRO A 616 11.24 23.71 -8.92
CA PRO A 616 10.40 24.13 -7.80
C PRO A 616 9.91 22.93 -6.99
N VAL A 617 9.85 23.10 -5.68
CA VAL A 617 9.38 22.07 -4.74
C VAL A 617 7.86 22.05 -4.70
N ALA A 618 7.26 20.86 -4.72
CA ALA A 618 5.81 20.74 -4.61
C ALA A 618 5.33 21.06 -3.18
N LEU A 619 4.15 21.69 -3.05
CA LEU A 619 3.53 22.00 -1.75
C LEU A 619 3.41 20.77 -0.84
N THR A 620 3.13 19.60 -1.43
CA THR A 620 3.04 18.33 -0.69
C THR A 620 4.38 17.87 -0.11
N GLN A 621 5.50 18.21 -0.75
CA GLN A 621 6.84 17.90 -0.27
C GLN A 621 7.25 18.85 0.86
N VAL A 622 6.90 20.14 0.75
CA VAL A 622 7.08 21.13 1.82
C VAL A 622 6.21 20.80 3.04
N ALA A 623 4.96 20.38 2.82
CA ALA A 623 4.08 19.95 3.91
C ALA A 623 4.66 18.72 4.65
N ARG A 624 5.24 17.77 3.92
CA ARG A 624 5.92 16.61 4.51
C ARG A 624 7.17 16.98 5.31
N SER A 625 8.00 17.92 4.85
CA SER A 625 9.19 18.34 5.61
C SER A 625 8.80 19.06 6.90
N LEU A 626 7.66 19.75 6.91
CA LEU A 626 7.09 20.45 8.06
C LEU A 626 6.18 19.59 8.95
N ASN A 627 6.05 18.28 8.69
CA ASN A 627 5.15 17.35 9.38
C ASN A 627 3.69 17.84 9.48
N THR A 628 3.20 18.49 8.42
CA THR A 628 1.83 18.98 8.32
C THR A 628 1.12 18.42 7.09
N SER A 629 -0.20 18.48 7.08
CA SER A 629 -0.97 18.19 5.87
C SER A 629 -0.87 19.35 4.87
N ASP A 630 -0.92 19.03 3.59
CA ASP A 630 -1.09 20.00 2.49
C ASP A 630 -2.30 20.91 2.69
N ALA A 631 -3.44 20.34 3.08
CA ALA A 631 -4.65 21.09 3.42
C ALA A 631 -4.42 22.05 4.59
N GLY A 632 -3.78 21.60 5.67
CA GLY A 632 -3.48 22.43 6.83
C GLY A 632 -2.43 23.53 6.56
N LEU A 633 -1.50 23.32 5.64
CA LEU A 633 -0.55 24.36 5.22
C LEU A 633 -1.25 25.40 4.32
N ALA A 634 -2.10 24.94 3.39
CA ALA A 634 -2.89 25.80 2.51
C ALA A 634 -3.94 26.62 3.28
N GLU A 635 -4.51 26.07 4.35
CA GLU A 635 -5.44 26.79 5.24
C GLU A 635 -4.71 27.83 6.10
N GLN A 636 -3.48 27.53 6.53
CA GLN A 636 -2.68 28.46 7.35
C GLN A 636 -2.03 29.58 6.52
N PHE A 637 -1.68 29.32 5.25
CA PHE A 637 -0.96 30.21 4.34
C PHE A 637 -1.51 30.08 2.90
N PRO A 638 -2.72 30.62 2.63
CA PRO A 638 -3.41 30.41 1.36
C PRO A 638 -2.70 31.09 0.18
N GLU A 639 -2.11 32.27 0.38
CA GLU A 639 -1.44 33.02 -0.68
C GLU A 639 -0.12 32.36 -1.08
N GLU A 640 0.74 32.07 -0.10
CA GLU A 640 2.04 31.43 -0.30
C GLU A 640 1.88 30.01 -0.86
N GLY A 641 0.90 29.26 -0.33
CA GLY A 641 0.55 27.93 -0.82
C GLY A 641 0.08 27.95 -2.28
N THR A 642 -0.79 28.90 -2.65
CA THR A 642 -1.27 29.04 -4.03
C THR A 642 -0.15 29.42 -4.99
N ARG A 643 0.72 30.36 -4.60
CA ARG A 643 1.86 30.79 -5.41
C ARG A 643 2.85 29.64 -5.66
N LEU A 644 3.11 28.82 -4.65
CA LEU A 644 4.01 27.66 -4.80
C LEU A 644 3.41 26.61 -5.73
N VAL A 645 2.10 26.34 -5.61
CA VAL A 645 1.38 25.43 -6.51
C VAL A 645 1.40 25.94 -7.95
N GLN A 646 1.15 27.23 -8.17
CA GLN A 646 1.20 27.85 -9.50
C GLN A 646 2.60 27.78 -10.11
N ARG A 647 3.66 28.08 -9.34
CA ARG A 647 5.05 27.96 -9.78
C ARG A 647 5.38 26.52 -10.20
N TYR A 648 4.98 25.53 -9.40
CA TYR A 648 5.20 24.12 -9.71
C TYR A 648 4.43 23.66 -10.96
N GLN A 649 3.19 24.11 -11.13
CA GLN A 649 2.37 23.82 -12.31
C GLN A 649 2.94 24.45 -13.58
N ALA A 650 3.38 25.71 -13.52
CA ALA A 650 4.02 26.40 -14.63
C ALA A 650 5.30 25.69 -15.09
N TYR A 651 6.13 25.27 -14.13
CA TYR A 651 7.33 24.47 -14.43
C TYR A 651 6.98 23.14 -15.11
N LYS A 652 5.97 22.41 -14.61
CA LYS A 652 5.53 21.15 -15.23
C LYS A 652 4.94 21.33 -16.62
N ALA A 653 4.23 22.45 -16.86
CA ALA A 653 3.72 22.80 -18.17
C ALA A 653 4.85 23.10 -19.16
N ALA A 654 5.86 23.87 -18.74
CA ALA A 654 7.04 24.17 -19.55
C ALA A 654 7.88 22.91 -19.87
N GLU A 655 8.08 22.02 -18.88
CA GLU A 655 8.75 20.73 -19.07
C GLU A 655 8.01 19.87 -20.11
N LYS A 656 6.68 19.79 -20.00
CA LYS A 656 5.84 19.06 -20.96
C LYS A 656 5.91 19.66 -22.37
N GLN A 657 5.94 21.00 -22.49
CA GLN A 657 6.09 21.69 -23.78
C GLN A 657 7.46 21.41 -24.42
N SER A 658 8.53 21.40 -23.61
CA SER A 658 9.89 21.04 -24.06
C SER A 658 9.95 19.60 -24.57
N TRP A 659 9.28 18.65 -23.91
CA TRP A 659 9.19 17.28 -24.41
C TRP A 659 8.46 17.18 -25.75
N GLN A 660 7.39 17.95 -25.91
CA GLN A 660 6.62 17.98 -27.16
C GLN A 660 7.45 18.56 -28.31
N SER A 661 8.11 19.70 -28.10
CA SER A 661 8.94 20.33 -29.12
C SER A 661 10.12 19.47 -29.54
N ALA A 662 10.77 18.77 -28.60
CA ALA A 662 11.86 17.84 -28.90
C ALA A 662 11.39 16.63 -29.74
N LEU A 663 10.22 16.07 -29.45
CA LEU A 663 9.63 14.99 -30.25
C LEU A 663 9.23 15.47 -31.66
N GLN A 664 8.68 16.68 -31.78
CA GLN A 664 8.33 17.27 -33.07
C GLN A 664 9.58 17.61 -33.91
N ALA A 665 10.63 18.15 -33.29
CA ALA A 665 11.91 18.38 -33.94
C ALA A 665 12.53 17.08 -34.45
N ALA A 666 12.44 16.00 -33.68
CA ALA A 666 12.90 14.67 -34.10
C ALA A 666 12.12 14.09 -35.30
N LEU A 667 10.83 14.41 -35.42
CA LEU A 667 9.97 14.01 -36.54
C LEU A 667 10.26 14.83 -37.82
N ALA A 668 10.66 16.09 -37.66
CA ALA A 668 10.96 16.99 -38.79
C ALA A 668 12.26 16.65 -39.54
N VAL A 669 13.09 15.74 -39.02
CA VAL A 669 14.33 15.31 -39.68
C VAL A 669 14.01 14.29 -40.78
N GLU A 670 13.90 14.75 -42.02
CA GLU A 670 13.60 13.88 -43.18
C GLU A 670 14.85 13.30 -43.86
N GLN A 671 16.00 13.99 -43.80
CA GLN A 671 17.20 13.64 -44.58
C GLN A 671 18.16 12.66 -43.88
N ASN A 672 17.96 12.40 -42.58
CA ASN A 672 18.85 11.57 -41.76
C ASN A 672 18.07 10.50 -41.01
N LEU A 673 18.76 9.46 -40.55
CA LEU A 673 18.19 8.39 -39.74
C LEU A 673 17.50 8.98 -38.48
N PRO A 674 16.16 8.90 -38.34
CA PRO A 674 15.45 9.55 -37.24
C PRO A 674 15.87 8.98 -35.88
N PRO A 675 16.09 9.80 -34.83
CA PRO A 675 16.55 9.30 -33.53
C PRO A 675 15.51 8.40 -32.87
N THR A 676 15.96 7.48 -32.01
CA THR A 676 15.04 6.67 -31.21
C THR A 676 14.41 7.50 -30.09
N VAL A 677 13.20 7.14 -29.66
CA VAL A 677 12.52 7.79 -28.52
C VAL A 677 13.40 7.79 -27.25
N THR A 678 14.24 6.76 -27.08
CA THR A 678 15.20 6.69 -25.96
C THR A 678 16.36 7.67 -26.11
N GLN A 679 16.83 7.94 -27.34
CA GLN A 679 17.84 8.98 -27.59
C GLN A 679 17.27 10.37 -27.35
N VAL A 680 16.04 10.66 -27.79
CA VAL A 680 15.35 11.93 -27.50
C VAL A 680 15.17 12.11 -25.99
N ALA A 681 14.78 11.06 -25.26
CA ALA A 681 14.68 11.11 -23.80
C ALA A 681 16.02 11.43 -23.12
N ARG A 682 17.13 10.84 -23.60
CA ARG A 682 18.49 11.12 -23.07
C ARG A 682 18.94 12.54 -23.34
N GLN A 683 18.61 13.10 -24.51
CA GLN A 683 18.89 14.52 -24.83
C GLN A 683 18.16 15.48 -23.90
N LEU A 684 16.99 15.08 -23.38
CA LEU A 684 16.21 15.81 -22.38
C LEU A 684 16.64 15.51 -20.92
N GLY A 685 17.77 14.81 -20.71
CA GLY A 685 18.27 14.47 -19.37
C GLY A 685 17.51 13.35 -18.66
N HIS A 686 16.73 12.53 -19.40
CA HIS A 686 16.03 11.38 -18.84
C HIS A 686 16.69 10.05 -19.20
N PRO A 687 16.81 9.10 -18.24
CA PRO A 687 17.45 7.81 -18.49
C PRO A 687 16.59 6.87 -19.34
N ASP A 688 15.25 7.03 -19.32
CA ASP A 688 14.31 6.17 -20.02
C ASP A 688 13.26 6.94 -20.84
N SER A 689 12.63 6.24 -21.80
CA SER A 689 11.56 6.80 -22.65
C SER A 689 10.16 6.62 -22.06
N LYS A 690 10.00 6.15 -20.81
CA LYS A 690 8.68 5.84 -20.25
C LYS A 690 7.82 7.08 -20.10
N LYS A 691 8.41 8.18 -19.62
CA LYS A 691 7.72 9.48 -19.46
C LYS A 691 7.21 10.02 -20.79
N LEU A 692 8.06 10.02 -21.83
CA LEU A 692 7.70 10.49 -23.17
C LEU A 692 6.58 9.63 -23.77
N ARG A 693 6.66 8.30 -23.64
CA ARG A 693 5.63 7.37 -24.14
C ARG A 693 4.29 7.50 -23.41
N PHE A 694 4.33 7.82 -22.12
CA PHE A 694 3.13 8.04 -21.31
C PHE A 694 2.42 9.35 -21.68
N HIS A 695 3.17 10.45 -21.80
CA HIS A 695 2.57 11.76 -22.08
C HIS A 695 2.28 12.01 -23.56
N PHE A 696 3.08 11.45 -24.47
CA PHE A 696 2.95 11.66 -25.93
C PHE A 696 3.02 10.34 -26.72
N PRO A 697 2.06 9.41 -26.52
CA PRO A 697 2.09 8.08 -27.14
C PRO A 697 1.96 8.11 -28.67
N GLN A 698 1.30 9.14 -29.22
CA GLN A 698 1.11 9.30 -30.67
C GLN A 698 2.39 9.77 -31.36
N LEU A 699 3.03 10.85 -30.86
CA LEU A 699 4.30 11.35 -31.40
C LEU A 699 5.40 10.28 -31.31
N CYS A 700 5.46 9.54 -30.19
CA CYS A 700 6.41 8.43 -30.04
C CYS A 700 6.17 7.28 -31.05
N ARG A 701 4.91 7.01 -31.40
CA ARG A 701 4.55 6.01 -32.43
C ARG A 701 4.91 6.49 -33.82
N GLN A 702 4.62 7.74 -34.15
CA GLN A 702 4.98 8.35 -35.43
C GLN A 702 6.50 8.31 -35.66
N LEU A 703 7.30 8.67 -34.64
CA LEU A 703 8.75 8.64 -34.75
C LEU A 703 9.28 7.21 -34.95
N GLY A 704 8.65 6.23 -34.29
CA GLY A 704 8.92 4.82 -34.50
C GLY A 704 8.60 4.36 -35.93
N GLN A 705 7.45 4.77 -36.45
CA GLN A 705 7.00 4.44 -37.82
C GLN A 705 7.92 5.08 -38.87
N GLN A 706 8.21 6.38 -38.77
CA GLN A 706 9.11 7.08 -39.69
C GLN A 706 10.50 6.43 -39.73
N ARG A 707 11.04 6.06 -38.57
CA ARG A 707 12.31 5.33 -38.48
C ARG A 707 12.24 3.95 -39.14
N GLN A 708 11.13 3.22 -38.96
CA GLN A 708 10.94 1.92 -39.58
C GLN A 708 10.85 2.03 -41.11
N THR A 709 10.11 3.01 -41.62
CA THR A 709 10.02 3.31 -43.06
C THR A 709 11.37 3.70 -43.65
N TYR A 710 12.11 4.60 -42.99
CA TYR A 710 13.45 4.98 -43.43
C TYR A 710 14.39 3.76 -43.51
N LEU A 711 14.40 2.91 -42.47
CA LEU A 711 15.22 1.70 -42.46
C LEU A 711 14.80 0.67 -43.52
N ALA A 712 13.49 0.57 -43.81
CA ALA A 712 12.98 -0.29 -44.89
C ALA A 712 13.44 0.22 -46.27
N ASN A 713 13.30 1.52 -46.53
CA ASN A 713 13.77 2.15 -47.77
C ASN A 713 15.30 2.01 -47.93
N TYR A 714 16.06 2.27 -46.86
CA TYR A 714 17.51 2.10 -46.86
C TYR A 714 17.95 0.66 -47.17
N ARG A 715 17.26 -0.35 -46.60
CA ARG A 715 17.49 -1.76 -46.94
C ARG A 715 17.16 -2.04 -48.40
N HIS A 716 16.02 -1.56 -48.89
CA HIS A 716 15.64 -1.78 -50.29
C HIS A 716 16.66 -1.17 -51.27
N THR A 717 17.12 0.07 -51.02
CA THR A 717 18.18 0.70 -51.82
C THR A 717 19.51 -0.06 -51.74
N LEU A 718 19.89 -0.56 -50.56
CA LEU A 718 21.09 -1.39 -50.41
C LEU A 718 20.99 -2.70 -51.19
N GLN A 719 19.81 -3.33 -51.20
CA GLN A 719 19.58 -4.56 -51.95
C GLN A 719 19.75 -4.33 -53.46
N ILE A 720 19.13 -3.29 -54.03
CA ILE A 720 19.27 -2.95 -55.46
C ILE A 720 20.74 -2.71 -55.82
N ARG A 721 21.48 -1.97 -54.98
CA ARG A 721 22.91 -1.70 -55.19
C ARG A 721 23.76 -2.97 -55.07
N LEU A 722 23.41 -3.87 -54.16
CA LEU A 722 24.09 -5.16 -54.01
C LEU A 722 23.88 -6.03 -55.26
N GLU A 723 22.64 -6.14 -55.74
CA GLU A 723 22.30 -6.87 -56.97
C GLU A 723 23.04 -6.33 -58.19
N ALA A 724 23.14 -5.00 -58.34
CA ALA A 724 23.92 -4.38 -59.42
C ALA A 724 25.43 -4.74 -59.34
N ILE A 725 26.03 -4.69 -58.14
CA ILE A 725 27.44 -5.06 -57.94
C ILE A 725 27.67 -6.55 -58.25
N LEU A 726 26.73 -7.41 -57.85
CA LEU A 726 26.80 -8.85 -58.13
C LEU A 726 26.66 -9.14 -59.63
N ALA A 727 25.80 -8.42 -60.35
CA ALA A 727 25.63 -8.57 -61.80
C ALA A 727 26.87 -8.13 -62.60
N GLU A 728 27.51 -7.01 -62.22
CA GLU A 728 28.75 -6.54 -62.85
C GLU A 728 29.94 -7.50 -62.66
N SER A 729 29.90 -8.33 -61.61
CA SER A 729 31.02 -9.20 -61.24
C SER A 729 31.04 -10.55 -61.99
N GLN A 730 30.09 -10.81 -62.88
CA GLN A 730 29.96 -12.08 -63.61
C GLN A 730 31.02 -12.31 -64.70
N SER A 731 31.77 -11.27 -65.11
CA SER A 731 32.76 -11.32 -66.21
C SER A 731 34.22 -11.26 -65.76
N GLY A 732 34.50 -11.29 -64.45
CA GLY A 732 35.85 -11.16 -63.88
C GLY A 732 36.05 -11.92 -62.55
N PRO A 733 37.19 -11.73 -61.86
CA PRO A 733 37.42 -12.39 -60.57
C PRO A 733 36.39 -11.93 -59.53
N PRO A 734 35.74 -12.84 -58.77
CA PRO A 734 34.69 -12.50 -57.83
C PRO A 734 35.21 -11.56 -56.71
N PRO A 735 34.50 -10.46 -56.39
CA PRO A 735 34.96 -9.45 -55.44
C PRO A 735 35.00 -9.97 -53.99
N THR A 736 35.79 -9.33 -53.12
CA THR A 736 35.77 -9.66 -51.67
C THR A 736 34.53 -9.08 -51.01
N LEU A 737 34.04 -9.72 -49.93
CA LEU A 737 33.00 -9.14 -49.08
C LEU A 737 33.35 -7.72 -48.60
N LEU A 738 34.62 -7.48 -48.29
CA LEU A 738 35.12 -6.16 -47.92
C LEU A 738 35.04 -5.14 -49.07
N ALA A 739 35.34 -5.55 -50.31
CA ALA A 739 35.21 -4.68 -51.48
C ALA A 739 33.74 -4.36 -51.78
N VAL A 740 32.85 -5.34 -51.67
CA VAL A 740 31.39 -5.16 -51.83
C VAL A 740 30.85 -4.23 -50.74
N ALA A 741 31.23 -4.43 -49.48
CA ALA A 741 30.83 -3.57 -48.36
C ALA A 741 31.30 -2.11 -48.54
N ARG A 742 32.55 -1.90 -48.99
CA ARG A 742 33.08 -0.56 -49.31
C ARG A 742 32.31 0.12 -50.44
N ARG A 743 31.99 -0.59 -51.52
CA ARG A 743 31.18 -0.06 -52.65
C ARG A 743 29.75 0.28 -52.25
N LEU A 744 29.19 -0.44 -51.29
CA LEU A 744 27.87 -0.18 -50.72
C LEU A 744 27.86 0.96 -49.68
N GLY A 745 29.03 1.36 -49.17
CA GLY A 745 29.15 2.34 -48.09
C GLY A 745 28.68 1.80 -46.74
N CYS A 746 28.83 0.48 -46.49
CA CYS A 746 28.42 -0.16 -45.25
C CYS A 746 29.54 -1.03 -44.66
N LEU A 747 29.38 -1.46 -43.40
CA LEU A 747 30.32 -2.38 -42.75
C LEU A 747 30.07 -3.82 -43.22
N GLU A 748 31.12 -4.63 -43.29
CA GLU A 748 31.02 -6.06 -43.64
C GLU A 748 30.08 -6.82 -42.69
N THR A 749 30.08 -6.46 -41.41
CA THR A 749 29.15 -7.02 -40.40
C THR A 749 27.70 -6.66 -40.67
N THR A 750 27.43 -5.49 -41.24
CA THR A 750 26.08 -5.06 -41.64
C THR A 750 25.60 -5.86 -42.84
N LEU A 751 26.48 -6.15 -43.81
CA LEU A 751 26.17 -6.98 -44.97
C LEU A 751 25.85 -8.43 -44.55
N LYS A 752 26.70 -9.06 -43.71
CA LYS A 752 26.47 -10.42 -43.19
C LYS A 752 25.17 -10.55 -42.39
N ARG A 753 24.78 -9.50 -41.67
CA ARG A 753 23.57 -9.51 -40.84
C ARG A 753 22.28 -9.28 -41.65
N LEU A 754 22.33 -8.43 -42.68
CA LEU A 754 21.15 -8.07 -43.46
C LEU A 754 20.93 -8.99 -44.67
N TYR A 755 22.01 -9.54 -45.23
CA TYR A 755 22.03 -10.30 -46.49
C TYR A 755 22.95 -11.53 -46.35
N PRO A 756 22.63 -12.47 -45.45
CA PRO A 756 23.50 -13.61 -45.15
C PRO A 756 23.68 -14.56 -46.34
N GLU A 757 22.61 -14.79 -47.11
CA GLU A 757 22.62 -15.68 -48.27
C GLU A 757 23.52 -15.11 -49.38
N GLN A 758 23.34 -13.85 -49.76
CA GLN A 758 24.19 -13.21 -50.78
C GLN A 758 25.67 -13.14 -50.34
N ALA A 759 25.92 -12.93 -49.04
CA ALA A 759 27.28 -12.93 -48.50
C ALA A 759 27.93 -14.32 -48.57
N GLN A 760 27.16 -15.38 -48.34
CA GLN A 760 27.61 -16.77 -48.46
C GLN A 760 27.87 -17.15 -49.92
N THR A 761 26.96 -16.81 -50.84
CA THR A 761 27.13 -17.07 -52.27
C THR A 761 28.40 -16.42 -52.82
N LEU A 762 28.72 -15.19 -52.41
CA LEU A 762 29.97 -14.53 -52.78
C LEU A 762 31.23 -15.25 -52.30
N LEU A 763 31.19 -15.82 -51.09
CA LEU A 763 32.30 -16.60 -50.54
C LEU A 763 32.50 -17.91 -51.33
N GLU A 764 31.41 -18.59 -51.64
CA GLU A 764 31.40 -19.84 -52.42
C GLU A 764 31.92 -19.61 -53.85
N GLN A 765 31.43 -18.57 -54.55
CA GLN A 765 31.91 -18.20 -55.88
C GLN A 765 33.41 -17.89 -55.89
N ARG A 766 33.91 -17.23 -54.83
CA ARG A 766 35.34 -16.93 -54.68
C ARG A 766 36.17 -18.19 -54.45
N GLN A 767 35.68 -19.12 -53.64
CA GLN A 767 36.34 -20.41 -53.41
C GLN A 767 36.44 -21.21 -54.71
N GLN A 768 35.34 -21.29 -55.47
CA GLN A 768 35.30 -21.98 -56.77
C GLN A 768 36.27 -21.36 -57.79
N PHE A 769 36.37 -20.03 -57.85
CA PHE A 769 37.31 -19.35 -58.74
C PHE A 769 38.77 -19.68 -58.42
N PHE A 770 39.17 -19.72 -57.14
CA PHE A 770 40.54 -20.08 -56.76
C PHE A 770 40.86 -21.56 -57.00
N GLU A 771 39.91 -22.46 -56.77
CA GLU A 771 40.08 -23.89 -57.10
C GLU A 771 40.25 -24.10 -58.62
N ALA A 772 39.45 -23.43 -59.45
CA ALA A 772 39.59 -23.48 -60.91
C ALA A 772 40.95 -22.95 -61.38
N LYS A 773 41.44 -21.85 -60.78
CA LYS A 773 42.77 -21.29 -61.09
C LYS A 773 43.90 -22.22 -60.68
N LYS A 774 43.77 -22.88 -59.53
CA LYS A 774 44.74 -23.87 -59.04
C LYS A 774 44.81 -25.07 -59.98
N LEU A 775 43.66 -25.61 -60.38
CA LEU A 775 43.59 -26.72 -61.33
C LEU A 775 44.21 -26.35 -62.69
N ALA A 776 43.92 -25.16 -63.21
CA ALA A 776 44.53 -24.68 -64.45
C ALA A 776 46.06 -24.54 -64.32
N ALA A 777 46.56 -24.01 -63.20
CA ALA A 777 48.00 -23.93 -62.94
C ALA A 777 48.65 -25.31 -62.80
N GLU A 778 48.00 -26.27 -62.15
CA GLU A 778 48.47 -27.67 -62.07
C GLU A 778 48.51 -28.34 -63.44
N GLN A 779 47.53 -28.09 -64.31
CA GLN A 779 47.51 -28.56 -65.69
C GLN A 779 48.62 -27.94 -66.53
N THR A 780 48.87 -26.63 -66.39
CA THR A 780 50.00 -25.95 -67.06
C THR A 780 51.34 -26.49 -66.57
N LEU A 781 51.50 -26.70 -65.26
CA LEU A 781 52.72 -27.27 -64.68
C LEU A 781 52.97 -28.71 -65.18
N ARG A 782 51.91 -29.53 -65.28
CA ARG A 782 51.99 -30.87 -65.86
C ARG A 782 52.36 -30.84 -67.35
N ALA A 783 51.87 -29.87 -68.11
CA ALA A 783 52.25 -29.70 -69.52
C ALA A 783 53.73 -29.30 -69.67
N ILE A 784 54.24 -28.40 -68.83
CA ILE A 784 55.66 -28.00 -68.84
C ILE A 784 56.57 -29.17 -68.44
N LEU A 785 56.18 -29.95 -67.42
CA LEU A 785 56.93 -31.14 -67.00
C LEU A 785 56.89 -32.29 -68.03
N ALA A 786 55.90 -32.30 -68.93
CA ALA A 786 55.83 -33.25 -70.04
C ALA A 786 56.74 -32.84 -71.22
N ASP A 787 56.98 -31.54 -71.42
CA ASP A 787 57.90 -31.00 -72.43
C ASP A 787 59.40 -31.16 -72.04
N GLU A 788 59.72 -31.22 -70.73
CA GLU A 788 61.09 -31.45 -70.26
C GLU A 788 61.53 -32.94 -70.23
N ALA A 789 60.67 -33.85 -70.70
CA ALA A 789 60.91 -35.30 -70.69
C ALA A 789 61.44 -35.89 -72.02
N GLU A 790 61.97 -35.08 -72.94
CA GLU A 790 62.79 -35.56 -74.05
C GLU A 790 64.30 -35.41 -73.73
N PRO A 791 65.06 -36.52 -73.55
CA PRO A 791 66.49 -36.43 -73.35
C PRO A 791 67.21 -36.06 -74.66
N PRO A 792 68.23 -35.18 -74.65
CA PRO A 792 69.02 -34.91 -75.83
C PRO A 792 69.87 -36.14 -76.18
N ALA A 793 69.76 -36.60 -77.43
CA ALA A 793 70.57 -37.67 -77.98
C ALA A 793 72.07 -37.32 -77.93
N LEU A 794 72.79 -37.88 -76.96
CA LEU A 794 74.25 -37.87 -76.90
C LEU A 794 74.80 -38.85 -77.93
N LYS A 795 75.36 -38.30 -79.02
CA LYS A 795 76.33 -38.97 -79.89
C LYS A 795 77.52 -39.46 -79.06
N THR A 796 77.86 -40.73 -79.17
CA THR A 796 79.20 -41.25 -78.84
C THR A 796 79.80 -41.90 -80.09
N LEU A 797 80.91 -41.33 -80.53
CA LEU A 797 81.93 -41.93 -81.39
C LEU A 797 82.94 -42.62 -80.45
N ALA A 798 83.36 -43.82 -80.87
CA ALA A 798 84.41 -44.69 -80.31
C ALA A 798 84.13 -45.38 -78.96
#